data_AF-A0A3M7HGZ5-F1
#
_entry.id   AF-A0A3M7HGZ5-F1
#
_cell.length_a   1.000
_cell.length_b   1.000
_cell.length_c   1.000
_cell.angle_alpha   90.00
_cell.angle_beta   90.00
_cell.angle_gamma   90.00
#
_symmetry.space_group_name_H-M   'P 1'
#
loop_
_entity.id
_entity.type
_entity.pdbx_description
1 polymer ?
#
loop_
_entity_poly.entity_id
_entity_poly.type
_entity_poly.pdbx_seq_one_letter_code
_entity_poly.pdbx_strand_id
1 'polypeptide(L)'
;MTRRITRTLGQAAAFVALVFLLVFIADYQYKVLPNSLHTFSPTHHAGTVVTDIKIAFCSKTNPFSTCRLDPEKWHRIEKDLFLHTGWTRSAWLHVKRKREEELTEDDKIVVGVRVGRLDPGVGESGQGGERWESRDGGLWLLRSSKKKDSDSERVVTAVDVLFGTDAVDPRPGWTLAQMPLLLNAGESVQVARLSTRHGQPKAEVKTPVPRVNKGGKFKVLQLSDAHLATGIGVCRDAIGPKNEPSTNCEADVRTLEFIETILDDEKPDLVVLSGDQVEGPQSPDTQSTLFKLAAPLIERQIPFAAIFGNHDDEGSYSLSREAQMSLMQTLPYSLSRPGPESVDGVGNYYVEVLAQSLSQHSALTLYLLDTHGLTPDERHYKGYDWLKDNQISWFRSTAQGLKKEHAKYSHIHLDMAFIHIPLPEYSEKGLVTAGGQWKEGVTAPTFNSHFYDALVEEGIVAVGCGHDHVNDYCALRPQDPQGENGKLGPWMCYAGGSGFGGYAGYGGFHRRTRIRDCLYAASGQHYVLAGARDKIKGQGLVDSLVSEGVRSESIGAIQINVDSADSISTAAKVLEGKFGRLDYAGIYNTNVLGAAVTTEAFLSLLRKSTRPGGKKILFVSSGTSSLSTALALDSVIPAHMHPIYRSSKTAKNMVMAGFATLLKDEGFMAVLVSVAQT
;
A
#
# COMPACT_ATOMS: atom_id res chain seq x y z
N MET A 1 -0.60 -69.25 -17.63
CA MET A 1 -0.23 -68.00 -16.93
C MET A 1 -0.79 -66.74 -17.59
N THR A 2 -0.76 -66.64 -18.92
CA THR A 2 -1.09 -65.42 -19.70
C THR A 2 -2.48 -64.82 -19.42
N ARG A 3 -3.54 -65.65 -19.31
CA ARG A 3 -4.92 -65.20 -19.00
C ARG A 3 -5.08 -64.60 -17.60
N ARG A 4 -4.28 -65.05 -16.63
CA ARG A 4 -4.34 -64.54 -15.25
C ARG A 4 -3.65 -63.18 -15.16
N ILE A 5 -2.53 -63.03 -15.88
CA ILE A 5 -1.77 -61.78 -16.00
C ILE A 5 -2.59 -60.71 -16.71
N THR A 6 -3.23 -61.01 -17.85
CA THR A 6 -4.08 -60.02 -18.55
C THR A 6 -5.28 -59.58 -17.73
N ARG A 7 -5.90 -60.48 -16.96
CA ARG A 7 -7.00 -60.12 -16.05
C ARG A 7 -6.52 -59.22 -14.91
N THR A 8 -5.39 -59.53 -14.30
CA THR A 8 -4.81 -58.72 -13.22
C THR A 8 -4.38 -57.34 -13.73
N LEU A 9 -3.79 -57.25 -14.93
CA LEU A 9 -3.44 -55.98 -15.57
C LEU A 9 -4.70 -55.16 -15.91
N GLY A 10 -5.76 -55.79 -16.41
CA GLY A 10 -7.03 -55.12 -16.67
C GLY A 10 -7.70 -54.60 -15.39
N GLN A 11 -7.67 -55.37 -14.30
CA GLN A 11 -8.18 -54.96 -13.00
C GLN A 11 -7.36 -53.81 -12.40
N ALA A 12 -6.02 -53.86 -12.51
CA ALA A 12 -5.15 -52.77 -12.07
C ALA A 12 -5.39 -51.49 -12.88
N ALA A 13 -5.53 -51.58 -14.21
CA ALA A 13 -5.83 -50.43 -15.06
C ALA A 13 -7.20 -49.81 -14.74
N ALA A 14 -8.22 -50.64 -14.51
CA ALA A 14 -9.55 -50.17 -14.10
C ALA A 14 -9.54 -49.50 -12.72
N PHE A 15 -8.78 -50.05 -11.76
CA PHE A 15 -8.61 -49.45 -10.44
C PHE A 15 -7.88 -48.11 -10.51
N VAL A 16 -6.80 -48.03 -11.29
CA VAL A 16 -6.06 -46.77 -11.51
C VAL A 16 -6.97 -45.73 -12.18
N ALA A 17 -7.73 -46.11 -13.21
CA ALA A 17 -8.69 -45.20 -13.86
C ALA A 17 -9.78 -44.71 -12.91
N LEU A 18 -10.29 -45.57 -12.03
CA LEU A 18 -11.26 -45.20 -11.01
C LEU A 18 -10.65 -44.24 -9.98
N VAL A 19 -9.42 -44.49 -9.52
CA VAL A 19 -8.71 -43.58 -8.61
C VAL A 19 -8.50 -42.22 -9.28
N PHE A 20 -8.05 -42.18 -10.54
CA PHE A 20 -7.93 -40.91 -11.28
C PHE A 20 -9.27 -40.19 -11.45
N LEU A 21 -10.35 -40.92 -11.73
CA LEU A 21 -11.69 -40.33 -11.83
C LEU A 21 -12.16 -39.76 -10.48
N LEU A 22 -11.92 -40.48 -9.38
CA LEU A 22 -12.28 -40.02 -8.04
C LEU A 22 -11.43 -38.83 -7.60
N VAL A 23 -10.13 -38.85 -7.88
CA VAL A 23 -9.24 -37.70 -7.67
C VAL A 23 -9.67 -36.53 -8.53
N PHE A 24 -10.04 -36.74 -9.79
CA PHE A 24 -10.55 -35.70 -10.69
C PHE A 24 -11.87 -35.11 -10.17
N ILE A 25 -12.82 -35.94 -9.73
CA ILE A 25 -14.09 -35.45 -9.16
C ILE A 25 -13.84 -34.72 -7.84
N ALA A 26 -12.98 -35.26 -6.98
CA ALA A 26 -12.61 -34.64 -5.72
C ALA A 26 -11.86 -33.32 -5.96
N ASP A 27 -11.01 -33.24 -6.97
CA ASP A 27 -10.26 -32.03 -7.32
C ASP A 27 -11.17 -30.98 -7.98
N TYR A 28 -12.10 -31.43 -8.82
CA TYR A 28 -13.15 -30.59 -9.40
C TYR A 28 -14.08 -29.98 -8.33
N GLN A 29 -14.33 -30.69 -7.23
CA GLN A 29 -15.21 -30.22 -6.15
C GLN A 29 -14.47 -29.53 -5.00
N TYR A 30 -13.24 -29.96 -4.69
CA TYR A 30 -12.52 -29.62 -3.46
C TYR A 30 -11.04 -29.25 -3.67
N LYS A 31 -10.55 -29.16 -4.93
CA LYS A 31 -9.16 -28.77 -5.27
C LYS A 31 -8.08 -29.54 -4.49
N VAL A 32 -8.13 -30.87 -4.50
CA VAL A 32 -7.21 -31.75 -3.77
C VAL A 32 -5.84 -31.97 -4.44
N LEU A 33 -5.65 -31.58 -5.71
CA LEU A 33 -4.34 -31.62 -6.38
C LEU A 33 -3.47 -30.41 -6.00
N PRO A 34 -2.13 -30.55 -5.99
CA PRO A 34 -1.22 -29.45 -5.67
C PRO A 34 -1.46 -28.20 -6.52
N ASN A 35 -1.42 -27.03 -5.89
CA ASN A 35 -1.69 -25.74 -6.52
C ASN A 35 -0.81 -25.46 -7.75
N SER A 36 0.37 -26.06 -7.87
CA SER A 36 1.26 -25.96 -9.04
C SER A 36 0.66 -26.51 -10.34
N LEU A 37 -0.36 -27.38 -10.26
CA LEU A 37 -1.07 -27.92 -11.43
C LEU A 37 -2.24 -27.02 -11.87
N HIS A 38 -2.76 -26.18 -10.98
CA HIS A 38 -3.91 -25.30 -11.21
C HIS A 38 -3.53 -23.84 -11.49
N THR A 39 -2.32 -23.42 -11.15
CA THR A 39 -1.88 -22.01 -11.23
C THR A 39 -1.27 -21.60 -12.57
N PHE A 40 -1.27 -22.46 -13.58
CA PHE A 40 -0.92 -22.04 -14.93
C PHE A 40 -2.19 -21.56 -15.66
N SER A 41 -2.62 -20.33 -15.39
CA SER A 41 -3.38 -19.55 -16.38
C SER A 41 -2.42 -18.60 -17.09
N PRO A 42 -1.71 -19.08 -18.13
CA PRO A 42 -0.86 -18.24 -18.95
C PRO A 42 -1.77 -17.44 -19.87
N THR A 43 -2.43 -16.41 -19.35
CA THR A 43 -3.01 -15.37 -20.22
C THR A 43 -1.91 -14.68 -21.05
N HIS A 44 -0.64 -14.90 -20.68
CA HIS A 44 0.55 -14.53 -21.44
C HIS A 44 1.11 -15.70 -22.28
N HIS A 45 0.68 -15.81 -23.53
CA HIS A 45 1.35 -16.66 -24.52
C HIS A 45 2.34 -15.80 -25.32
N ALA A 46 3.59 -15.74 -24.87
CA ALA A 46 4.64 -15.01 -25.58
C ALA A 46 4.79 -15.56 -27.02
N GLY A 47 4.83 -14.68 -28.02
CA GLY A 47 4.99 -15.05 -29.43
C GLY A 47 3.74 -15.61 -30.12
N THR A 48 2.54 -15.39 -29.57
CA THR A 48 1.28 -15.74 -30.23
C THR A 48 0.44 -14.52 -30.59
N VAL A 49 -0.26 -14.62 -31.71
CA VAL A 49 -1.21 -13.61 -32.19
C VAL A 49 -2.62 -14.17 -32.20
N VAL A 50 -3.60 -13.29 -32.01
CA VAL A 50 -5.02 -13.63 -32.09
C VAL A 50 -5.46 -13.64 -33.56
N THR A 51 -6.10 -14.71 -33.98
CA THR A 51 -6.56 -14.89 -35.38
C THR A 51 -8.09 -14.82 -35.51
N ASP A 52 -8.83 -15.11 -34.43
CA ASP A 52 -10.27 -14.93 -34.38
C ASP A 52 -10.79 -14.79 -32.95
N ILE A 53 -11.95 -14.17 -32.80
CA ILE A 53 -12.65 -13.98 -31.52
C ILE A 53 -14.14 -14.26 -31.74
N LYS A 54 -14.75 -15.04 -30.85
CA LYS A 54 -16.15 -15.42 -30.96
C LYS A 54 -16.81 -15.49 -29.59
N ILE A 55 -18.08 -15.09 -29.49
CA ILE A 55 -18.91 -15.32 -28.32
C ILE A 55 -19.81 -16.53 -28.60
N ALA A 56 -19.86 -17.47 -27.67
CA ALA A 56 -20.75 -18.62 -27.74
C ALA A 56 -21.82 -18.51 -26.65
N PHE A 57 -23.09 -18.58 -27.06
CA PHE A 57 -24.24 -18.56 -26.15
C PHE A 57 -24.74 -19.97 -25.91
N CYS A 58 -25.11 -20.27 -24.67
CA CYS A 58 -25.87 -21.49 -24.38
C CYS A 58 -27.07 -21.21 -23.49
N SER A 59 -28.03 -22.14 -23.54
CA SER A 59 -29.22 -22.12 -22.69
C SER A 59 -29.16 -23.25 -21.67
N LYS A 60 -29.41 -22.92 -20.39
CA LYS A 60 -29.59 -23.92 -19.32
C LYS A 60 -30.86 -24.74 -19.49
N THR A 61 -31.83 -24.27 -20.28
CA THR A 61 -33.11 -24.98 -20.53
C THR A 61 -33.09 -25.88 -21.77
N ASN A 62 -32.07 -25.78 -22.63
CA ASN A 62 -31.91 -26.64 -23.80
C ASN A 62 -30.65 -27.52 -23.62
N PRO A 63 -30.78 -28.82 -23.32
CA PRO A 63 -29.64 -29.70 -23.04
C PRO A 63 -28.72 -29.92 -24.25
N PHE A 64 -29.15 -29.60 -25.47
CA PHE A 64 -28.32 -29.67 -26.68
C PHE A 64 -27.57 -28.35 -26.97
N SER A 65 -27.81 -27.30 -26.20
CA SER A 65 -27.15 -26.01 -26.35
C SER A 65 -25.78 -26.04 -25.68
N THR A 66 -24.71 -25.88 -26.45
CA THR A 66 -23.33 -25.84 -25.94
C THR A 66 -22.71 -24.46 -26.14
N CYS A 67 -22.03 -23.96 -25.11
CA CYS A 67 -21.15 -22.80 -25.20
C CYS A 67 -19.70 -23.20 -25.39
N ARG A 68 -19.37 -24.49 -25.47
CA ARG A 68 -18.02 -24.98 -25.72
C ARG A 68 -17.81 -25.14 -27.21
N LEU A 69 -16.79 -24.47 -27.74
CA LEU A 69 -16.27 -24.68 -29.08
C LEU A 69 -15.19 -25.77 -29.07
N ASP A 70 -14.73 -26.17 -30.25
CA ASP A 70 -13.64 -27.14 -30.44
C ASP A 70 -12.37 -26.68 -29.69
N PRO A 71 -11.95 -27.37 -28.60
CA PRO A 71 -10.87 -26.92 -27.72
C PRO A 71 -9.49 -26.95 -28.39
N GLU A 72 -9.32 -27.75 -29.45
CA GLU A 72 -8.08 -27.77 -30.25
C GLU A 72 -7.92 -26.50 -31.09
N LYS A 73 -9.01 -25.75 -31.31
CA LYS A 73 -9.02 -24.52 -32.12
C LYS A 73 -9.33 -23.28 -31.31
N TRP A 74 -10.16 -23.40 -30.27
CA TRP A 74 -10.71 -22.28 -29.54
C TRP A 74 -10.36 -22.40 -28.07
N HIS A 75 -9.69 -21.37 -27.56
CA HIS A 75 -9.47 -21.22 -26.14
C HIS A 75 -10.60 -20.38 -25.53
N ARG A 76 -11.32 -20.92 -24.55
CA ARG A 76 -12.38 -20.21 -23.83
C ARG A 76 -11.77 -19.36 -22.73
N ILE A 77 -12.17 -18.08 -22.65
CA ILE A 77 -11.92 -17.25 -21.48
C ILE A 77 -12.89 -17.70 -20.40
N GLU A 78 -12.39 -18.19 -19.27
CA GLU A 78 -13.18 -18.78 -18.19
C GLU A 78 -13.90 -17.70 -17.33
N LYS A 79 -14.74 -16.90 -17.99
CA LYS A 79 -15.64 -15.91 -17.39
C LYS A 79 -17.02 -15.98 -18.06
N ASP A 80 -18.07 -16.26 -17.28
CA ASP A 80 -19.44 -16.16 -17.80
C ASP A 80 -19.77 -14.68 -18.00
N LEU A 81 -20.10 -14.29 -19.23
CA LEU A 81 -20.37 -12.90 -19.57
C LEU A 81 -21.66 -12.36 -18.91
N PHE A 82 -22.45 -13.23 -18.25
CA PHE A 82 -23.56 -12.84 -17.38
C PHE A 82 -23.25 -12.99 -15.89
N LEU A 83 -21.99 -13.16 -15.49
CA LEU A 83 -21.55 -13.32 -14.08
C LEU A 83 -22.36 -14.37 -13.30
N HIS A 84 -22.72 -15.45 -13.98
CA HIS A 84 -23.52 -16.55 -13.42
C HIS A 84 -24.94 -16.17 -12.95
N THR A 85 -25.39 -14.92 -13.14
CA THR A 85 -26.73 -14.46 -12.76
C THR A 85 -27.79 -14.77 -13.81
N GLY A 86 -27.39 -15.24 -15.00
CA GLY A 86 -28.31 -15.66 -16.06
C GLY A 86 -29.15 -16.88 -15.64
N TRP A 87 -30.47 -16.68 -15.51
CA TRP A 87 -31.41 -17.74 -15.10
C TRP A 87 -31.51 -18.86 -16.15
N THR A 88 -31.52 -18.50 -17.43
CA THR A 88 -31.71 -19.46 -18.53
C THR A 88 -30.58 -19.43 -19.56
N ARG A 89 -29.64 -18.49 -19.48
CA ARG A 89 -28.61 -18.27 -20.50
C ARG A 89 -27.24 -18.04 -19.88
N SER A 90 -26.20 -18.53 -20.55
CA SER A 90 -24.80 -18.20 -20.30
C SER A 90 -24.12 -17.81 -21.61
N ALA A 91 -23.06 -17.04 -21.54
CA ALA A 91 -22.26 -16.69 -22.71
C ALA A 91 -20.78 -16.67 -22.36
N TRP A 92 -19.94 -17.12 -23.29
CA TRP A 92 -18.50 -17.26 -23.06
C TRP A 92 -17.71 -16.77 -24.26
N LEU A 93 -16.65 -16.00 -24.00
CA LEU A 93 -15.73 -15.52 -25.02
C LEU A 93 -14.72 -16.61 -25.38
N HIS A 94 -14.48 -16.79 -26.67
CA HIS A 94 -13.51 -17.74 -27.22
C HIS A 94 -12.53 -17.01 -28.14
N VAL A 95 -11.27 -17.41 -28.05
CA VAL A 95 -10.16 -16.80 -28.79
C VAL A 95 -9.40 -17.90 -29.52
N LYS A 96 -9.17 -17.70 -30.81
CA LYS A 96 -8.25 -18.53 -31.60
C LYS A 96 -6.89 -17.84 -31.65
N ARG A 97 -5.84 -18.57 -31.30
CA ARG A 97 -4.45 -18.07 -31.28
C ARG A 97 -3.57 -18.96 -32.15
N LYS A 98 -2.49 -18.38 -32.67
CA LYS A 98 -1.46 -19.12 -33.41
C LYS A 98 -0.10 -18.50 -33.11
N ARG A 99 0.97 -19.32 -33.08
CA ARG A 99 2.32 -18.78 -32.97
C ARG A 99 2.67 -18.03 -34.25
N GLU A 100 3.42 -16.93 -34.13
CA GLU A 100 3.83 -16.12 -35.28
C GLU A 100 4.62 -16.95 -36.32
N GLU A 101 5.46 -17.86 -35.83
CA GLU A 101 6.26 -18.79 -36.64
C GLU A 101 5.42 -19.81 -37.43
N GLU A 102 4.20 -20.11 -36.96
CA GLU A 102 3.30 -21.10 -37.58
C GLU A 102 2.33 -20.46 -38.60
N LEU A 103 2.30 -19.12 -38.72
CA LEU A 103 1.41 -18.41 -39.64
C LEU A 103 1.70 -18.77 -41.10
N THR A 104 0.65 -19.17 -41.83
CA THR A 104 0.67 -19.42 -43.28
C THR A 104 0.15 -18.21 -44.05
N GLU A 105 0.32 -18.19 -45.38
CA GLU A 105 -0.19 -17.12 -46.26
C GLU A 105 -1.73 -17.00 -46.25
N ASP A 106 -2.43 -18.07 -45.88
CA ASP A 106 -3.91 -18.11 -45.81
C ASP A 106 -4.45 -17.61 -44.46
N ASP A 107 -3.60 -17.49 -43.45
CA ASP A 107 -4.02 -17.05 -42.12
C ASP A 107 -4.35 -15.56 -42.11
N LYS A 108 -5.39 -15.21 -41.37
CA LYS A 108 -5.72 -13.83 -41.05
C LYS A 108 -5.49 -13.56 -39.57
N ILE A 109 -4.87 -12.43 -39.27
CA ILE A 109 -4.57 -11.99 -37.91
C ILE A 109 -5.47 -10.81 -37.53
N VAL A 110 -5.90 -10.78 -36.27
CA VAL A 110 -6.74 -9.70 -35.75
C VAL A 110 -5.86 -8.48 -35.48
N VAL A 111 -6.12 -7.40 -36.20
CA VAL A 111 -5.38 -6.11 -36.11
C VAL A 111 -6.26 -4.97 -35.60
N GLY A 112 -7.52 -5.27 -35.29
CA GLY A 112 -8.47 -4.31 -34.73
C GLY A 112 -9.67 -5.02 -34.12
N VAL A 113 -10.09 -4.53 -32.96
CA VAL A 113 -11.29 -4.99 -32.27
C VAL A 113 -12.08 -3.79 -31.78
N ARG A 114 -13.39 -3.79 -32.06
CA ARG A 114 -14.33 -2.76 -31.62
C ARG A 114 -15.62 -3.40 -31.14
N VAL A 115 -16.34 -2.70 -30.29
CA VAL A 115 -17.67 -3.08 -29.80
C VAL A 115 -18.62 -1.95 -30.15
N GLY A 116 -19.72 -2.26 -30.83
CA GLY A 116 -20.67 -1.26 -31.29
C GLY A 116 -21.81 -1.82 -32.14
N ARG A 117 -22.88 -1.03 -32.31
CA ARG A 117 -24.05 -1.40 -33.13
C ARG A 117 -23.83 -1.20 -34.62
N LEU A 118 -22.92 -0.29 -34.99
CA LEU A 118 -22.67 0.12 -36.37
C LEU A 118 -21.29 -0.38 -36.81
N ASP A 119 -21.13 -0.59 -38.12
CA ASP A 119 -19.85 -0.94 -38.72
C ASP A 119 -18.83 0.20 -38.49
N PRO A 120 -17.71 -0.06 -37.78
CA PRO A 120 -16.71 0.96 -37.49
C PRO A 120 -16.06 1.57 -38.75
N GLY A 121 -16.09 0.88 -39.88
CA GLY A 121 -15.50 1.35 -41.13
C GLY A 121 -16.33 2.40 -41.87
N VAL A 122 -17.56 2.69 -41.43
CA VAL A 122 -18.42 3.70 -42.07
C VAL A 122 -17.93 5.10 -41.69
N GLY A 123 -17.11 5.71 -42.56
CA GLY A 123 -16.55 7.06 -42.38
C GLY A 123 -15.02 7.10 -42.31
N GLU A 124 -14.35 5.96 -42.15
CA GLU A 124 -12.91 5.84 -42.30
C GLU A 124 -12.56 5.52 -43.76
N SER A 125 -11.77 6.37 -44.42
CA SER A 125 -11.18 6.05 -45.72
C SER A 125 -10.14 4.94 -45.54
N GLY A 126 -10.59 3.69 -45.57
CA GLY A 126 -9.78 2.52 -45.27
C GLY A 126 -8.51 2.46 -46.11
N GLN A 127 -7.34 2.49 -45.45
CA GLN A 127 -6.07 2.18 -46.09
C GLN A 127 -6.00 0.67 -46.36
N GLY A 128 -6.49 0.26 -47.53
CA GLY A 128 -6.19 -1.02 -48.18
C GLY A 128 -7.05 -2.21 -47.76
N GLY A 129 -8.15 -2.47 -48.50
CA GLY A 129 -8.79 -3.79 -48.67
C GLY A 129 -9.35 -4.55 -47.45
N GLU A 130 -9.03 -4.14 -46.23
CA GLU A 130 -9.47 -4.77 -44.99
C GLU A 130 -10.89 -4.30 -44.64
N ARG A 131 -11.79 -5.25 -44.34
CA ARG A 131 -13.18 -4.97 -43.99
C ARG A 131 -13.46 -5.44 -42.56
N TRP A 132 -14.16 -4.62 -41.79
CA TRP A 132 -14.66 -5.01 -40.48
C TRP A 132 -15.69 -6.13 -40.61
N GLU A 133 -15.49 -7.20 -39.83
CA GLU A 133 -16.36 -8.36 -39.80
C GLU A 133 -17.19 -8.36 -38.51
N SER A 134 -18.51 -8.42 -38.65
CA SER A 134 -19.41 -8.50 -37.51
C SER A 134 -19.36 -9.89 -36.84
N ARG A 135 -19.57 -9.90 -35.52
CA ARG A 135 -19.69 -11.05 -34.63
C ARG A 135 -20.80 -10.79 -33.61
N ASP A 136 -21.26 -11.85 -32.96
CA ASP A 136 -22.26 -11.74 -31.89
C ASP A 136 -21.77 -10.83 -30.74
N GLY A 137 -22.72 -10.27 -29.98
CA GLY A 137 -22.40 -9.34 -28.88
C GLY A 137 -21.93 -7.97 -29.32
N GLY A 138 -22.20 -7.58 -30.57
CA GLY A 138 -21.79 -6.28 -31.14
C GLY A 138 -20.30 -6.18 -31.39
N LEU A 139 -19.60 -7.31 -31.47
CA LEU A 139 -18.16 -7.38 -31.68
C LEU A 139 -17.84 -7.20 -33.18
N TRP A 140 -16.82 -6.40 -33.47
CA TRP A 140 -16.31 -6.16 -34.81
C TRP A 140 -14.81 -6.46 -34.84
N LEU A 141 -14.40 -7.29 -35.80
CA LEU A 141 -13.00 -7.68 -36.00
C LEU A 141 -12.48 -7.12 -37.32
N LEU A 142 -11.35 -6.44 -37.27
CA LEU A 142 -10.57 -6.12 -38.46
C LEU A 142 -9.43 -7.13 -38.56
N ARG A 143 -9.39 -7.89 -39.66
CA ARG A 143 -8.40 -8.94 -39.87
C ARG A 143 -7.55 -8.68 -41.10
N SER A 144 -6.23 -8.69 -40.92
CA SER A 144 -5.26 -8.54 -42.00
C SER A 144 -4.79 -9.90 -42.49
N SER A 145 -4.62 -10.04 -43.81
CA SER A 145 -3.96 -11.19 -44.44
C SER A 145 -2.46 -10.94 -44.67
N LYS A 146 -1.93 -9.77 -44.28
CA LYS A 146 -0.52 -9.45 -44.45
C LYS A 146 0.25 -10.02 -43.25
N LYS A 147 1.04 -11.06 -43.47
CA LYS A 147 1.84 -11.70 -42.40
C LYS A 147 2.69 -10.69 -41.62
N LYS A 148 3.32 -9.73 -42.30
CA LYS A 148 4.14 -8.66 -41.67
C LYS A 148 3.40 -7.80 -40.63
N ASP A 149 2.06 -7.80 -40.64
CA ASP A 149 1.30 -7.03 -39.65
C ASP A 149 1.33 -7.72 -38.27
N SER A 150 1.83 -8.96 -38.15
CA SER A 150 2.08 -9.64 -36.88
C SER A 150 3.10 -8.91 -36.01
N ASP A 151 4.00 -8.16 -36.63
CA ASP A 151 5.06 -7.43 -35.95
C ASP A 151 4.65 -5.98 -35.65
N SER A 152 3.41 -5.61 -35.99
CA SER A 152 2.91 -4.25 -35.81
C SER A 152 2.32 -4.03 -34.42
N GLU A 153 2.40 -2.79 -33.94
CA GLU A 153 1.74 -2.36 -32.69
C GLU A 153 0.20 -2.46 -32.75
N ARG A 154 -0.39 -2.76 -33.92
CA ARG A 154 -1.84 -2.90 -34.10
C ARG A 154 -2.35 -4.32 -33.82
N VAL A 155 -1.50 -5.34 -33.97
CA VAL A 155 -1.90 -6.74 -33.82
C VAL A 155 -2.45 -6.99 -32.42
N VAL A 156 -3.50 -7.78 -32.31
CA VAL A 156 -4.03 -8.21 -31.01
C VAL A 156 -3.30 -9.48 -30.57
N THR A 157 -2.63 -9.41 -29.43
CA THR A 157 -1.85 -10.53 -28.87
C THR A 157 -2.55 -11.20 -27.69
N ALA A 158 -3.46 -10.49 -27.00
CA ALA A 158 -4.26 -11.07 -25.92
C ALA A 158 -5.65 -10.42 -25.83
N VAL A 159 -6.58 -11.17 -25.26
CA VAL A 159 -7.98 -10.77 -25.08
C VAL A 159 -8.46 -11.31 -23.74
N ASP A 160 -9.19 -10.49 -22.99
CA ASP A 160 -9.75 -10.75 -21.68
C ASP A 160 -11.10 -10.00 -21.56
N VAL A 161 -11.84 -10.22 -20.47
CA VAL A 161 -13.10 -9.55 -20.18
C VAL A 161 -13.08 -9.04 -18.74
N LEU A 162 -13.46 -7.78 -18.55
CA LEU A 162 -13.65 -7.16 -17.23
C LEU A 162 -15.11 -6.73 -17.07
N PHE A 163 -15.56 -6.56 -15.83
CA PHE A 163 -16.96 -6.36 -15.50
C PHE A 163 -17.18 -5.10 -14.67
N GLY A 164 -18.28 -4.40 -14.97
CA GLY A 164 -18.66 -3.16 -14.31
C GLY A 164 -18.47 -1.94 -15.22
N THR A 165 -19.30 -0.92 -14.98
CA THR A 165 -19.17 0.37 -15.67
C THR A 165 -17.90 1.12 -15.27
N ASP A 166 -17.46 0.87 -14.04
CA ASP A 166 -16.26 1.38 -13.36
C ASP A 166 -15.01 0.50 -13.60
N ALA A 167 -15.12 -0.56 -14.42
CA ALA A 167 -13.98 -1.41 -14.74
C ALA A 167 -12.84 -0.62 -15.41
N VAL A 168 -11.61 -0.95 -15.02
CA VAL A 168 -10.36 -0.42 -15.57
C VAL A 168 -9.38 -1.57 -15.81
N ASP A 169 -8.46 -1.39 -16.75
CA ASP A 169 -7.38 -2.36 -17.00
C ASP A 169 -6.03 -1.65 -16.85
N PRO A 170 -5.36 -1.78 -15.70
CA PRO A 170 -4.10 -1.08 -15.44
C PRO A 170 -2.88 -1.81 -16.02
N ARG A 171 -3.08 -2.95 -16.71
CA ARG A 171 -1.97 -3.72 -17.27
C ARG A 171 -1.34 -2.97 -18.47
N PRO A 172 -0.01 -2.91 -18.58
CA PRO A 172 0.64 -2.21 -19.70
C PRO A 172 0.26 -2.79 -21.07
N GLY A 173 -0.10 -1.92 -22.01
CA GLY A 173 -0.45 -2.31 -23.39
C GLY A 173 -1.85 -2.91 -23.55
N TRP A 174 -2.63 -3.01 -22.48
CA TRP A 174 -4.04 -3.39 -22.54
C TRP A 174 -4.92 -2.16 -22.78
N THR A 175 -6.05 -2.39 -23.44
CA THR A 175 -7.05 -1.36 -23.72
C THR A 175 -8.43 -1.94 -23.48
N LEU A 176 -9.19 -1.28 -22.60
CA LEU A 176 -10.56 -1.65 -22.30
C LEU A 176 -11.52 -0.96 -23.29
N ALA A 177 -12.42 -1.73 -23.90
CA ALA A 177 -13.41 -1.21 -24.82
C ALA A 177 -14.34 -0.21 -24.10
N GLN A 178 -14.58 0.94 -24.75
CA GLN A 178 -15.48 1.98 -24.22
C GLN A 178 -16.92 1.50 -24.12
N MET A 179 -17.41 0.80 -25.15
CA MET A 179 -18.73 0.20 -25.14
C MET A 179 -18.70 -1.23 -24.56
N PRO A 180 -19.68 -1.61 -23.72
CA PRO A 180 -19.83 -2.98 -23.26
C PRO A 180 -20.32 -3.90 -24.39
N LEU A 181 -20.08 -5.19 -24.23
CA LEU A 181 -20.61 -6.21 -25.13
C LEU A 181 -22.15 -6.16 -25.16
N LEU A 182 -22.72 -6.20 -26.36
CA LEU A 182 -24.16 -6.09 -26.58
C LEU A 182 -24.86 -7.44 -26.36
N LEU A 183 -24.92 -7.88 -25.11
CA LEU A 183 -25.40 -9.21 -24.71
C LEU A 183 -26.90 -9.26 -24.38
N ASN A 184 -27.58 -8.10 -24.35
CA ASN A 184 -28.96 -7.94 -23.88
C ASN A 184 -29.17 -8.56 -22.48
N ALA A 185 -28.23 -8.31 -21.57
CA ALA A 185 -28.36 -8.68 -20.16
C ALA A 185 -29.41 -7.79 -19.47
N GLY A 186 -30.05 -8.30 -18.41
CA GLY A 186 -30.95 -7.48 -17.59
C GLY A 186 -30.21 -6.37 -16.85
N GLU A 187 -30.94 -5.32 -16.43
CA GLU A 187 -30.36 -4.12 -15.79
C GLU A 187 -29.57 -4.43 -14.49
N SER A 188 -29.85 -5.56 -13.85
CA SER A 188 -29.18 -5.99 -12.61
C SER A 188 -27.84 -6.70 -12.83
N VAL A 189 -27.40 -6.92 -14.07
CA VAL A 189 -26.16 -7.63 -14.38
C VAL A 189 -25.06 -6.64 -14.74
N GLN A 190 -23.91 -6.74 -14.07
CA GLN A 190 -22.77 -5.88 -14.40
C GLN A 190 -22.34 -6.10 -15.85
N VAL A 191 -22.06 -5.00 -16.54
CA VAL A 191 -21.75 -5.02 -17.97
C VAL A 191 -20.39 -5.67 -18.22
N ALA A 192 -20.33 -6.58 -19.20
CA ALA A 192 -19.08 -7.18 -19.65
C ALA A 192 -18.39 -6.27 -20.68
N ARG A 193 -17.13 -5.91 -20.44
CA ARG A 193 -16.31 -5.06 -21.30
C ARG A 193 -15.10 -5.84 -21.80
N LEU A 194 -14.86 -5.78 -23.10
CA LEU A 194 -13.73 -6.46 -23.71
C LEU A 194 -12.43 -5.71 -23.41
N SER A 195 -11.42 -6.42 -22.91
CA SER A 195 -10.05 -5.88 -22.80
C SER A 195 -9.12 -6.58 -23.77
N THR A 196 -8.32 -5.81 -24.51
CA THR A 196 -7.41 -6.33 -25.54
C THR A 196 -6.01 -5.78 -25.37
N ARG A 197 -5.01 -6.65 -25.54
CA ARG A 197 -3.61 -6.23 -25.61
C ARG A 197 -3.16 -6.12 -27.06
N HIS A 198 -2.52 -5.00 -27.39
CA HIS A 198 -1.99 -4.74 -28.72
C HIS A 198 -0.46 -4.74 -28.75
N GLY A 199 0.09 -5.19 -29.88
CA GLY A 199 1.53 -5.25 -30.12
C GLY A 199 2.23 -6.33 -29.30
N GLN A 200 3.56 -6.35 -29.44
CA GLN A 200 4.41 -7.24 -28.67
C GLN A 200 4.38 -6.85 -27.19
N PRO A 201 4.46 -7.82 -26.26
CA PRO A 201 4.62 -7.52 -24.85
C PRO A 201 5.83 -6.59 -24.66
N LYS A 202 5.60 -5.39 -24.13
CA LYS A 202 6.69 -4.50 -23.73
C LYS A 202 7.55 -5.22 -22.68
N ALA A 203 8.85 -4.94 -22.67
CA ALA A 203 9.78 -5.51 -21.70
C ALA A 203 9.19 -5.42 -20.28
N GLU A 204 9.35 -6.50 -19.50
CA GLU A 204 8.81 -6.58 -18.14
C GLU A 204 9.13 -5.31 -17.36
N VAL A 205 8.09 -4.71 -16.77
CA VAL A 205 8.26 -3.57 -15.87
C VAL A 205 9.07 -4.10 -14.69
N LYS A 206 10.34 -3.69 -14.60
CA LYS A 206 11.19 -4.10 -13.48
C LYS A 206 10.54 -3.67 -12.19
N THR A 207 10.28 -4.64 -11.32
CA THR A 207 9.80 -4.39 -9.97
C THR A 207 10.77 -3.43 -9.27
N PRO A 208 10.30 -2.26 -8.80
CA PRO A 208 11.16 -1.30 -8.12
C PRO A 208 11.66 -1.91 -6.81
N VAL A 209 12.92 -1.62 -6.46
CA VAL A 209 13.44 -1.94 -5.13
C VAL A 209 13.18 -0.74 -4.23
N PRO A 210 12.33 -0.86 -3.19
CA PRO A 210 12.03 0.24 -2.30
C PRO A 210 13.28 0.81 -1.65
N ARG A 211 13.35 2.13 -1.52
CA ARG A 211 14.53 2.79 -1.00
C ARG A 211 14.18 4.02 -0.19
N VAL A 212 14.91 4.23 0.91
CA VAL A 212 14.86 5.46 1.70
C VAL A 212 15.21 6.65 0.79
N ASN A 213 14.37 7.68 0.84
CA ASN A 213 14.52 8.85 -0.01
C ASN A 213 15.71 9.73 0.44
N LYS A 214 16.06 10.73 -0.38
CA LYS A 214 17.21 11.62 -0.12
C LYS A 214 17.09 12.42 1.19
N GLY A 215 15.88 12.57 1.73
CA GLY A 215 15.63 13.24 3.00
C GLY A 215 15.76 12.34 4.22
N GLY A 216 16.18 11.08 4.05
CA GLY A 216 16.25 10.11 5.14
C GLY A 216 14.87 9.68 5.64
N LYS A 217 13.83 9.78 4.80
CA LYS A 217 12.48 9.34 5.14
C LYS A 217 12.04 8.19 4.25
N PHE A 218 11.17 7.36 4.77
CA PHE A 218 10.40 6.40 3.99
C PHE A 218 8.97 6.37 4.53
N LYS A 219 8.00 6.69 3.69
CA LYS A 219 6.59 6.78 4.06
C LYS A 219 5.84 5.54 3.59
N VAL A 220 5.26 4.80 4.53
CA VAL A 220 4.38 3.65 4.25
C VAL A 220 2.94 4.04 4.52
N LEU A 221 2.10 3.99 3.49
CA LEU A 221 0.64 4.10 3.64
C LEU A 221 0.06 2.68 3.76
N GLN A 222 -0.63 2.39 4.86
CA GLN A 222 -1.39 1.15 5.05
C GLN A 222 -2.84 1.41 4.70
N LEU A 223 -3.32 0.72 3.66
CA LEU A 223 -4.72 0.66 3.26
C LEU A 223 -5.28 -0.70 3.67
N SER A 224 -6.42 -0.69 4.34
CA SER A 224 -7.09 -1.91 4.79
C SER A 224 -8.59 -1.77 4.59
N ASP A 225 -9.27 -2.90 4.41
CA ASP A 225 -10.73 -2.98 4.44
C ASP A 225 -11.37 -2.03 3.41
N ALA A 226 -10.88 -2.11 2.17
CA ALA A 226 -11.40 -1.35 1.04
C ALA A 226 -12.75 -1.89 0.58
N HIS A 227 -12.99 -3.19 0.74
CA HIS A 227 -14.28 -3.85 0.49
C HIS A 227 -14.89 -3.48 -0.87
N LEU A 228 -14.05 -3.47 -1.92
CA LEU A 228 -14.50 -3.16 -3.28
C LEU A 228 -15.30 -4.33 -3.87
N ALA A 229 -16.22 -4.04 -4.78
CA ALA A 229 -17.11 -5.00 -5.41
C ALA A 229 -16.83 -5.16 -6.93
N THR A 230 -17.44 -6.13 -7.59
CA THR A 230 -17.58 -6.08 -9.06
C THR A 230 -18.68 -5.07 -9.40
N GLY A 231 -18.32 -3.96 -10.03
CA GLY A 231 -19.22 -2.79 -10.20
C GLY A 231 -19.04 -1.75 -9.10
N ILE A 232 -19.97 -0.79 -9.02
CA ILE A 232 -19.88 0.40 -8.17
C ILE A 232 -20.04 0.17 -6.65
N GLY A 233 -20.38 -1.05 -6.23
CA GLY A 233 -20.59 -1.43 -4.83
C GLY A 233 -21.77 -0.73 -4.14
N VAL A 234 -22.07 -1.16 -2.91
CA VAL A 234 -23.13 -0.57 -2.07
C VAL A 234 -22.52 -0.06 -0.77
N CYS A 235 -22.80 1.20 -0.44
CA CYS A 235 -22.31 1.79 0.79
C CYS A 235 -22.86 1.08 2.03
N ARG A 236 -21.97 0.79 3.00
CA ARG A 236 -22.33 0.33 4.35
C ARG A 236 -21.94 1.40 5.34
N ASP A 237 -22.89 1.82 6.18
CA ASP A 237 -22.67 2.79 7.28
C ASP A 237 -21.91 4.08 6.87
N ALA A 238 -22.07 4.52 5.62
CA ALA A 238 -21.36 5.67 5.10
C ALA A 238 -21.85 6.95 5.79
N ILE A 239 -20.91 7.82 6.16
CA ILE A 239 -21.21 9.12 6.74
C ILE A 239 -20.95 10.21 5.70
N GLY A 240 -21.98 11.01 5.43
CA GLY A 240 -21.98 12.13 4.51
C GLY A 240 -21.72 13.48 5.19
N PRO A 241 -21.98 14.59 4.49
CA PRO A 241 -21.84 15.94 5.04
C PRO A 241 -22.63 16.12 6.34
N LYS A 242 -22.12 16.96 7.25
CA LYS A 242 -22.72 17.23 8.57
C LYS A 242 -22.86 15.99 9.49
N ASN A 243 -22.11 14.93 9.22
CA ASN A 243 -22.13 13.66 9.95
C ASN A 243 -23.46 12.91 9.87
N GLU A 244 -24.22 13.09 8.78
CA GLU A 244 -25.47 12.38 8.54
C GLU A 244 -25.23 11.07 7.76
N PRO A 245 -26.00 9.99 8.00
CA PRO A 245 -25.91 8.77 7.20
C PRO A 245 -26.14 9.02 5.71
N SER A 246 -25.24 8.52 4.87
CA SER A 246 -25.31 8.58 3.41
C SER A 246 -25.81 7.25 2.88
N THR A 247 -27.11 7.15 2.61
CA THR A 247 -27.75 5.91 2.13
C THR A 247 -27.83 5.79 0.61
N ASN A 248 -27.61 6.88 -0.12
CA ASN A 248 -27.59 6.88 -1.59
C ASN A 248 -26.16 7.20 -2.06
N CYS A 249 -25.28 6.20 -2.03
CA CYS A 249 -23.93 6.34 -2.54
C CYS A 249 -23.37 5.07 -3.19
N GLU A 250 -22.46 5.31 -4.12
CA GLU A 250 -21.63 4.32 -4.81
C GLU A 250 -20.38 4.10 -3.97
N ALA A 251 -20.24 2.91 -3.38
CA ALA A 251 -19.19 2.62 -2.41
C ALA A 251 -17.79 2.66 -3.02
N ASP A 252 -17.61 2.02 -4.16
CA ASP A 252 -16.30 1.87 -4.79
C ASP A 252 -15.80 3.22 -5.29
N VAL A 253 -16.68 4.05 -5.87
CA VAL A 253 -16.34 5.40 -6.31
C VAL A 253 -15.84 6.26 -5.14
N ARG A 254 -16.56 6.27 -4.02
CA ARG A 254 -16.14 7.04 -2.83
C ARG A 254 -14.88 6.51 -2.19
N THR A 255 -14.71 5.18 -2.19
CA THR A 255 -13.50 4.53 -1.67
C THR A 255 -12.28 4.93 -2.49
N LEU A 256 -12.38 4.86 -3.82
CA LEU A 256 -11.30 5.24 -4.72
C LEU A 256 -11.02 6.74 -4.66
N GLU A 257 -12.04 7.61 -4.63
CA GLU A 257 -11.85 9.06 -4.44
C GLU A 257 -11.10 9.36 -3.13
N PHE A 258 -11.45 8.69 -2.03
CA PHE A 258 -10.78 8.83 -0.75
C PHE A 258 -9.31 8.38 -0.81
N ILE A 259 -9.07 7.18 -1.38
CA ILE A 259 -7.72 6.63 -1.53
C ILE A 259 -6.86 7.52 -2.42
N GLU A 260 -7.37 7.93 -3.58
CA GLU A 260 -6.64 8.79 -4.53
C GLU A 260 -6.28 10.15 -3.92
N THR A 261 -7.20 10.76 -3.16
CA THR A 261 -6.93 12.00 -2.43
C THR A 261 -5.76 11.83 -1.46
N ILE A 262 -5.75 10.74 -0.68
CA ILE A 262 -4.65 10.44 0.25
C ILE A 262 -3.35 10.21 -0.51
N LEU A 263 -3.37 9.46 -1.62
CA LEU A 263 -2.17 9.20 -2.42
C LEU A 263 -1.57 10.52 -2.95
N ASP A 264 -2.41 11.46 -3.37
CA ASP A 264 -1.98 12.76 -3.91
C ASP A 264 -1.47 13.73 -2.84
N ASP A 265 -2.12 13.76 -1.67
CA ASP A 265 -1.75 14.61 -0.55
C ASP A 265 -0.48 14.11 0.15
N GLU A 266 -0.40 12.80 0.40
CA GLU A 266 0.62 12.22 1.28
C GLU A 266 1.83 11.69 0.52
N LYS A 267 1.67 11.30 -0.74
CA LYS A 267 2.74 10.82 -1.63
C LYS A 267 3.61 9.75 -0.96
N PRO A 268 3.02 8.59 -0.59
CA PRO A 268 3.77 7.53 0.07
C PRO A 268 4.84 6.92 -0.85
N ASP A 269 5.93 6.44 -0.24
CA ASP A 269 7.00 5.73 -0.95
C ASP A 269 6.62 4.25 -1.21
N LEU A 270 5.68 3.72 -0.43
CA LEU A 270 5.14 2.36 -0.53
C LEU A 270 3.70 2.32 0.03
N VAL A 271 2.84 1.52 -0.60
CA VAL A 271 1.53 1.17 -0.07
C VAL A 271 1.50 -0.29 0.39
N VAL A 272 0.98 -0.55 1.59
CA VAL A 272 0.65 -1.89 2.07
C VAL A 272 -0.86 -2.07 2.03
N LEU A 273 -1.33 -3.03 1.24
CA LEU A 273 -2.72 -3.47 1.19
C LEU A 273 -2.90 -4.60 2.22
N SER A 274 -3.41 -4.28 3.41
CA SER A 274 -3.38 -5.18 4.58
C SER A 274 -4.65 -6.03 4.76
N GLY A 275 -5.17 -6.59 3.67
CA GLY A 275 -6.36 -7.44 3.65
C GLY A 275 -7.69 -6.72 3.40
N ASP A 276 -8.70 -7.51 3.03
CA ASP A 276 -10.06 -7.08 2.66
C ASP A 276 -10.05 -5.98 1.59
N GLN A 277 -9.26 -6.23 0.55
CA GLN A 277 -9.31 -5.41 -0.66
C GLN A 277 -10.64 -5.60 -1.38
N VAL A 278 -11.17 -6.82 -1.32
CA VAL A 278 -12.33 -7.30 -2.06
C VAL A 278 -13.42 -7.69 -1.07
N GLU A 279 -14.63 -7.20 -1.30
CA GLU A 279 -15.84 -7.78 -0.72
C GLU A 279 -16.20 -9.01 -1.57
N GLY A 280 -15.68 -10.18 -1.18
CA GLY A 280 -15.78 -11.43 -1.94
C GLY A 280 -17.19 -11.78 -2.42
N PRO A 281 -18.22 -11.80 -1.54
CA PRO A 281 -19.59 -12.09 -1.94
C PRO A 281 -20.18 -11.14 -3.00
N GLN A 282 -19.67 -9.90 -3.09
CA GLN A 282 -20.08 -8.91 -4.09
C GLN A 282 -19.09 -8.79 -5.27
N SER A 283 -18.10 -9.68 -5.35
CA SER A 283 -17.06 -9.68 -6.37
C SER A 283 -17.01 -10.98 -7.18
N PRO A 284 -18.09 -11.34 -7.93
CA PRO A 284 -18.10 -12.53 -8.77
C PRO A 284 -17.03 -12.53 -9.87
N ASP A 285 -16.42 -11.37 -10.19
CA ASP A 285 -15.17 -11.28 -10.92
C ASP A 285 -14.13 -10.48 -10.10
N THR A 286 -13.39 -11.19 -9.25
CA THR A 286 -12.35 -10.62 -8.37
C THR A 286 -11.27 -9.85 -9.14
N GLN A 287 -10.96 -10.25 -10.38
CA GLN A 287 -9.96 -9.57 -11.20
C GLN A 287 -10.35 -8.12 -11.50
N SER A 288 -11.60 -7.86 -11.90
CA SER A 288 -12.09 -6.51 -12.14
C SER A 288 -11.98 -5.65 -10.88
N THR A 289 -12.27 -6.22 -9.71
CA THR A 289 -12.16 -5.53 -8.42
C THR A 289 -10.71 -5.17 -8.08
N LEU A 290 -9.78 -6.14 -8.15
CA LEU A 290 -8.37 -5.92 -7.85
C LEU A 290 -7.73 -4.89 -8.80
N PHE A 291 -8.12 -4.89 -10.08
CA PHE A 291 -7.62 -3.92 -11.05
C PHE A 291 -8.04 -2.50 -10.73
N LYS A 292 -9.26 -2.28 -10.23
CA LYS A 292 -9.70 -0.96 -9.77
C LYS A 292 -8.83 -0.44 -8.63
N LEU A 293 -8.50 -1.28 -7.64
CA LEU A 293 -7.66 -0.89 -6.52
C LEU A 293 -6.20 -0.63 -6.93
N ALA A 294 -5.67 -1.45 -7.84
CA ALA A 294 -4.29 -1.35 -8.29
C ALA A 294 -4.05 -0.18 -9.26
N ALA A 295 -5.07 0.22 -10.04
CA ALA A 295 -4.96 1.28 -11.03
C ALA A 295 -4.37 2.60 -10.48
N PRO A 296 -4.91 3.21 -9.41
CA PRO A 296 -4.37 4.47 -8.90
C PRO A 296 -2.94 4.36 -8.38
N LEU A 297 -2.51 3.17 -7.92
CA LEU A 297 -1.13 2.91 -7.50
C LEU A 297 -0.18 2.80 -8.69
N ILE A 298 -0.60 2.08 -9.73
CA ILE A 298 0.16 1.87 -10.97
C ILE A 298 0.33 3.18 -11.73
N GLU A 299 -0.73 3.98 -11.84
CA GLU A 299 -0.69 5.29 -12.50
C GLU A 299 0.29 6.25 -11.83
N ARG A 300 0.36 6.21 -10.50
CA ARG A 300 1.28 7.02 -9.68
C ARG A 300 2.67 6.39 -9.53
N GLN A 301 2.90 5.21 -10.10
CA GLN A 301 4.15 4.46 -10.02
C GLN A 301 4.55 4.13 -8.58
N ILE A 302 3.58 3.96 -7.69
CA ILE A 302 3.79 3.68 -6.27
C ILE A 302 3.93 2.17 -6.08
N PRO A 303 5.08 1.68 -5.56
CA PRO A 303 5.22 0.29 -5.18
C PRO A 303 4.15 -0.12 -4.17
N PHE A 304 3.63 -1.34 -4.28
CA PHE A 304 2.67 -1.86 -3.30
C PHE A 304 2.89 -3.31 -2.94
N ALA A 305 2.55 -3.69 -1.72
CA ALA A 305 2.62 -5.07 -1.24
C ALA A 305 1.29 -5.44 -0.59
N ALA A 306 0.79 -6.64 -0.85
CA ALA A 306 -0.53 -7.09 -0.40
C ALA A 306 -0.48 -8.37 0.44
N ILE A 307 -1.37 -8.44 1.42
CA ILE A 307 -1.77 -9.66 2.14
C ILE A 307 -3.30 -9.77 2.09
N PHE A 308 -3.82 -10.97 2.38
CA PHE A 308 -5.24 -11.24 2.34
C PHE A 308 -5.93 -11.00 3.68
N GLY A 309 -7.19 -10.60 3.59
CA GLY A 309 -8.15 -10.62 4.68
C GLY A 309 -9.16 -11.75 4.50
N ASN A 310 -10.11 -11.83 5.44
CA ASN A 310 -11.07 -12.92 5.45
C ASN A 310 -12.10 -12.81 4.33
N HIS A 311 -12.39 -11.61 3.81
CA HIS A 311 -13.38 -11.42 2.75
C HIS A 311 -12.82 -11.62 1.34
N ASP A 312 -11.49 -11.60 1.17
CA ASP A 312 -10.89 -11.52 -0.17
C ASP A 312 -11.20 -12.75 -1.04
N ASP A 313 -11.29 -13.94 -0.46
CA ASP A 313 -11.62 -15.20 -1.15
C ASP A 313 -12.99 -15.78 -0.78
N GLU A 314 -13.84 -15.01 -0.09
CA GLU A 314 -15.21 -15.40 0.18
C GLU A 314 -16.09 -15.35 -1.07
N GLY A 315 -17.08 -16.26 -1.16
CA GLY A 315 -18.04 -16.30 -2.25
C GLY A 315 -17.76 -17.38 -3.30
N SER A 316 -18.81 -17.87 -3.95
CA SER A 316 -18.74 -19.08 -4.79
C SER A 316 -17.96 -18.91 -6.10
N TYR A 317 -17.73 -17.68 -6.54
CA TYR A 317 -17.06 -17.37 -7.82
C TYR A 317 -15.81 -16.51 -7.64
N SER A 318 -15.46 -16.17 -6.40
CA SER A 318 -14.26 -15.41 -6.09
C SER A 318 -13.01 -16.22 -6.46
N LEU A 319 -11.98 -15.53 -6.93
CA LEU A 319 -10.68 -16.13 -7.14
C LEU A 319 -10.13 -16.62 -5.79
N SER A 320 -9.46 -17.78 -5.77
CA SER A 320 -8.74 -18.19 -4.56
C SER A 320 -7.56 -17.27 -4.29
N ARG A 321 -7.08 -17.23 -3.05
CA ARG A 321 -5.91 -16.42 -2.66
C ARG A 321 -4.69 -16.66 -3.54
N GLU A 322 -4.44 -17.90 -3.96
CA GLU A 322 -3.33 -18.24 -4.88
C GLU A 322 -3.52 -17.61 -6.25
N ALA A 323 -4.75 -17.66 -6.79
CA ALA A 323 -5.06 -17.07 -8.08
C ALA A 323 -4.98 -15.53 -8.02
N GLN A 324 -5.45 -14.93 -6.92
CA GLN A 324 -5.32 -13.49 -6.68
C GLN A 324 -3.86 -13.07 -6.53
N MET A 325 -3.05 -13.82 -5.77
CA MET A 325 -1.62 -13.55 -5.61
C MET A 325 -0.88 -13.67 -6.93
N SER A 326 -1.17 -14.71 -7.71
CA SER A 326 -0.60 -14.91 -9.05
C SER A 326 -0.95 -13.74 -9.97
N LEU A 327 -2.19 -13.25 -9.92
CA LEU A 327 -2.61 -12.07 -10.67
C LEU A 327 -1.85 -10.82 -10.21
N MET A 328 -1.81 -10.54 -8.90
CA MET A 328 -1.12 -9.38 -8.34
C MET A 328 0.37 -9.37 -8.66
N GLN A 329 1.04 -10.52 -8.71
CA GLN A 329 2.45 -10.64 -9.11
C GLN A 329 2.73 -10.14 -10.53
N THR A 330 1.73 -10.20 -11.42
CA THR A 330 1.88 -9.74 -12.81
C THR A 330 1.67 -8.23 -12.96
N LEU A 331 1.17 -7.55 -11.93
CA LEU A 331 0.85 -6.13 -12.00
C LEU A 331 2.12 -5.27 -11.82
N PRO A 332 2.28 -4.19 -12.60
CA PRO A 332 3.36 -3.22 -12.40
C PRO A 332 3.41 -2.73 -10.95
N TYR A 333 4.62 -2.48 -10.44
CA TYR A 333 4.86 -1.95 -9.08
C TYR A 333 4.42 -2.85 -7.91
N SER A 334 3.83 -4.03 -8.18
CA SER A 334 3.53 -5.03 -7.17
C SER A 334 4.80 -5.68 -6.63
N LEU A 335 4.92 -5.74 -5.31
CA LEU A 335 5.94 -6.45 -4.53
C LEU A 335 5.38 -7.74 -3.92
N SER A 336 4.11 -8.03 -4.16
CA SER A 336 3.40 -9.17 -3.58
C SER A 336 3.98 -10.50 -4.05
N ARG A 337 4.04 -11.48 -3.16
CA ARG A 337 4.53 -12.84 -3.49
C ARG A 337 3.86 -13.88 -2.59
N PRO A 338 3.68 -15.13 -3.06
CA PRO A 338 2.94 -16.16 -2.32
C PRO A 338 3.62 -16.62 -1.04
N GLY A 339 4.94 -16.48 -0.94
CA GLY A 339 5.72 -17.09 0.14
C GLY A 339 6.17 -18.51 -0.21
N PRO A 340 6.85 -19.21 0.71
CA PRO A 340 7.31 -20.59 0.49
C PRO A 340 6.14 -21.58 0.46
N GLU A 341 6.17 -22.55 -0.48
CA GLU A 341 5.12 -23.57 -0.63
C GLU A 341 4.89 -24.45 0.61
N SER A 342 5.89 -24.56 1.50
CA SER A 342 5.82 -25.36 2.72
C SER A 342 5.23 -24.63 3.94
N VAL A 343 4.81 -23.38 3.77
CA VAL A 343 4.27 -22.52 4.83
C VAL A 343 2.78 -22.31 4.58
N ASP A 344 1.96 -22.51 5.62
CA ASP A 344 0.50 -22.37 5.50
C ASP A 344 0.08 -20.94 5.14
N GLY A 345 -0.99 -20.81 4.35
CA GLY A 345 -1.51 -19.53 3.87
C GLY A 345 -0.78 -18.99 2.64
N VAL A 346 -1.32 -17.93 2.04
CA VAL A 346 -0.77 -17.30 0.83
C VAL A 346 -0.41 -15.86 1.14
N GLY A 347 0.82 -15.45 0.84
CA GLY A 347 1.29 -14.11 1.17
C GLY A 347 2.10 -14.05 2.46
N ASN A 348 2.89 -15.09 2.74
CA ASN A 348 3.88 -15.12 3.82
C ASN A 348 5.26 -14.71 3.29
N TYR A 349 5.59 -13.43 3.42
CA TYR A 349 6.82 -12.90 2.84
C TYR A 349 7.34 -11.63 3.50
N TYR A 350 8.40 -11.04 2.93
CA TYR A 350 8.97 -9.80 3.44
C TYR A 350 9.43 -8.88 2.30
N VAL A 351 9.48 -7.59 2.56
CA VAL A 351 9.99 -6.56 1.65
C VAL A 351 11.09 -5.79 2.37
N GLU A 352 12.28 -5.75 1.78
CA GLU A 352 13.38 -4.93 2.28
C GLU A 352 13.39 -3.55 1.61
N VAL A 353 13.49 -2.51 2.43
CA VAL A 353 13.67 -1.13 2.01
C VAL A 353 15.14 -0.79 2.15
N LEU A 354 15.81 -0.57 1.03
CA LEU A 354 17.24 -0.29 1.02
C LEU A 354 17.54 1.14 1.52
N ALA A 355 18.72 1.31 2.10
CA ALA A 355 19.24 2.63 2.42
C ALA A 355 19.51 3.49 1.16
N GLN A 356 19.81 4.78 1.36
CA GLN A 356 20.00 5.78 0.31
C GLN A 356 21.02 5.34 -0.78
N SER A 357 20.90 5.93 -1.99
CA SER A 357 21.27 5.45 -3.35
C SER A 357 22.68 4.88 -3.65
N LEU A 358 23.49 4.53 -2.67
CA LEU A 358 24.76 3.82 -2.85
C LEU A 358 24.88 2.57 -1.95
N SER A 359 24.06 2.47 -0.91
CA SER A 359 24.05 1.32 0.00
C SER A 359 23.13 0.22 -0.54
N GLN A 360 23.59 -1.02 -0.42
CA GLN A 360 22.79 -2.23 -0.64
C GLN A 360 22.28 -2.81 0.69
N HIS A 361 22.53 -2.13 1.81
CA HIS A 361 22.05 -2.57 3.11
C HIS A 361 20.58 -2.19 3.30
N SER A 362 19.81 -3.12 3.86
CA SER A 362 18.42 -2.91 4.22
C SER A 362 18.32 -2.00 5.44
N ALA A 363 17.51 -0.96 5.34
CA ALA A 363 17.20 -0.03 6.43
C ALA A 363 15.92 -0.44 7.17
N LEU A 364 15.01 -1.16 6.49
CA LEU A 364 13.76 -1.63 7.05
C LEU A 364 13.30 -2.91 6.38
N THR A 365 12.80 -3.85 7.19
CA THR A 365 12.13 -5.05 6.71
C THR A 365 10.66 -4.99 7.08
N LEU A 366 9.80 -5.18 6.09
CA LEU A 366 8.36 -5.34 6.27
C LEU A 366 8.03 -6.81 6.15
N TYR A 367 7.58 -7.45 7.21
CA TYR A 367 7.07 -8.81 7.23
C TYR A 367 5.57 -8.79 6.96
N LEU A 368 5.12 -9.63 6.03
CA LEU A 368 3.76 -9.71 5.54
C LEU A 368 3.31 -11.16 5.76
N LEU A 369 2.24 -11.36 6.53
CA LEU A 369 1.77 -12.69 6.91
C LEU A 369 0.28 -12.84 6.65
N ASP A 370 -0.09 -14.03 6.18
CA ASP A 370 -1.48 -14.41 5.98
C ASP A 370 -2.09 -14.92 7.29
N THR A 371 -3.10 -14.22 7.80
CA THR A 371 -3.84 -14.62 9.00
C THR A 371 -5.02 -15.55 8.71
N HIS A 372 -5.17 -16.03 7.48
CA HIS A 372 -6.27 -16.90 7.03
C HIS A 372 -7.61 -16.16 7.00
N GLY A 373 -8.72 -16.89 7.20
CA GLY A 373 -10.08 -16.34 7.24
C GLY A 373 -10.82 -16.90 8.44
N LEU A 374 -11.94 -17.59 8.19
CA LEU A 374 -12.66 -18.32 9.23
C LEU A 374 -11.91 -19.60 9.63
N THR A 375 -12.02 -19.96 10.90
CA THR A 375 -11.46 -21.21 11.44
C THR A 375 -12.06 -22.44 10.74
N PRO A 376 -11.23 -23.44 10.37
CA PRO A 376 -11.73 -24.70 9.85
C PRO A 376 -12.37 -25.59 10.93
N ASP A 377 -12.19 -25.27 12.22
CA ASP A 377 -12.71 -26.01 13.37
C ASP A 377 -13.61 -25.14 14.27
N GLU A 378 -14.70 -24.65 13.68
CA GLU A 378 -15.74 -23.81 14.33
C GLU A 378 -16.35 -24.46 15.60
N ARG A 379 -16.18 -25.77 15.79
CA ARG A 379 -16.69 -26.48 16.97
C ARG A 379 -15.87 -26.17 18.22
N HIS A 380 -14.55 -26.06 18.09
CA HIS A 380 -13.64 -25.85 19.22
C HIS A 380 -13.17 -24.41 19.32
N TYR A 381 -12.96 -23.76 18.18
CA TYR A 381 -12.49 -22.39 18.07
C TYR A 381 -13.50 -21.64 17.23
N LYS A 382 -14.24 -20.70 17.81
CA LYS A 382 -15.27 -19.96 17.08
C LYS A 382 -14.66 -18.74 16.39
N GLY A 383 -15.16 -18.43 15.20
CA GLY A 383 -14.82 -17.20 14.48
C GLY A 383 -13.59 -17.35 13.59
N TYR A 384 -12.56 -16.56 13.86
CA TYR A 384 -11.42 -16.44 12.96
C TYR A 384 -10.29 -17.41 13.25
N ASP A 385 -9.59 -17.78 12.19
CA ASP A 385 -8.40 -18.61 12.25
C ASP A 385 -7.15 -17.79 12.65
N TRP A 386 -6.02 -18.45 12.87
CA TRP A 386 -4.79 -17.88 13.41
C TRP A 386 -3.54 -18.32 12.62
N LEU A 387 -2.44 -17.60 12.83
CA LEU A 387 -1.12 -17.95 12.29
C LEU A 387 -0.68 -19.32 12.81
N LYS A 388 -0.31 -20.22 11.88
CA LYS A 388 0.12 -21.59 12.18
C LYS A 388 1.58 -21.66 12.65
N ASP A 389 1.93 -22.73 13.35
CA ASP A 389 3.27 -22.93 13.90
C ASP A 389 4.38 -22.86 12.83
N ASN A 390 4.13 -23.35 11.61
CA ASN A 390 5.08 -23.27 10.50
C ASN A 390 5.25 -21.84 9.97
N GLN A 391 4.21 -20.99 9.98
CA GLN A 391 4.30 -19.57 9.64
C GLN A 391 5.14 -18.83 10.68
N ILE A 392 4.90 -19.10 11.97
CA ILE A 392 5.68 -18.50 13.07
C ILE A 392 7.14 -18.96 13.02
N SER A 393 7.37 -20.25 12.76
CA SER A 393 8.73 -20.81 12.62
C SER A 393 9.46 -20.23 11.42
N TRP A 394 8.75 -20.05 10.29
CA TRP A 394 9.29 -19.40 9.09
C TRP A 394 9.65 -17.94 9.37
N PHE A 395 8.77 -17.19 10.05
CA PHE A 395 9.03 -15.80 10.44
C PHE A 395 10.30 -15.70 11.31
N ARG A 396 10.40 -16.49 12.39
CA ARG A 396 11.58 -16.52 13.27
C ARG A 396 12.85 -16.85 12.49
N SER A 397 12.82 -17.92 11.69
CA SER A 397 13.98 -18.35 10.90
C SER A 397 14.41 -17.29 9.88
N THR A 398 13.44 -16.60 9.27
CA THR A 398 13.69 -15.53 8.31
C THR A 398 14.32 -14.31 9.00
N ALA A 399 13.73 -13.83 10.10
CA ALA A 399 14.27 -12.72 10.88
C ALA A 399 15.70 -13.01 11.38
N GLN A 400 15.91 -14.19 11.96
CA GLN A 400 17.23 -14.62 12.43
C GLN A 400 18.26 -14.73 11.30
N GLY A 401 17.84 -15.23 10.13
CA GLY A 401 18.70 -15.34 8.95
C GLY A 401 19.16 -13.98 8.41
N LEU A 402 18.33 -12.94 8.54
CA LEU A 402 18.62 -11.59 8.05
C LEU A 402 19.48 -10.75 9.01
N LYS A 403 19.49 -11.06 10.31
CA LYS A 403 20.24 -10.32 11.36
C LYS A 403 21.68 -9.98 10.98
N LYS A 404 22.40 -10.93 10.35
CA LYS A 404 23.81 -10.71 9.94
C LYS A 404 23.94 -9.65 8.84
N GLU A 405 23.04 -9.64 7.87
CA GLU A 405 23.06 -8.66 6.79
C GLU A 405 22.53 -7.30 7.26
N HIS A 406 21.50 -7.30 8.11
CA HIS A 406 20.98 -6.09 8.76
C HIS A 406 22.02 -5.40 9.63
N ALA A 407 22.86 -6.15 10.35
CA ALA A 407 23.95 -5.61 11.17
C ALA A 407 25.04 -4.89 10.34
N LYS A 408 25.08 -5.07 9.02
CA LYS A 408 25.99 -4.31 8.14
C LYS A 408 25.48 -2.90 7.86
N TYR A 409 24.19 -2.64 8.09
CA TYR A 409 23.66 -1.29 8.01
C TYR A 409 24.22 -0.45 9.17
N SER A 410 24.79 0.71 8.86
CA SER A 410 25.47 1.57 9.84
C SER A 410 24.51 2.30 10.80
N HIS A 411 23.20 2.14 10.62
CA HIS A 411 22.17 2.74 11.46
C HIS A 411 21.26 1.65 12.04
N ILE A 412 20.27 2.05 12.83
CA ILE A 412 19.28 1.12 13.40
C ILE A 412 18.44 0.56 12.24
N HIS A 413 18.51 -0.74 12.03
CA HIS A 413 17.57 -1.46 11.18
C HIS A 413 16.21 -1.55 11.90
N LEU A 414 15.12 -1.31 11.18
CA LEU A 414 13.77 -1.39 11.73
C LEU A 414 13.03 -2.58 11.12
N ASP A 415 12.34 -3.34 11.96
CA ASP A 415 11.50 -4.44 11.50
C ASP A 415 10.04 -4.18 11.86
N MET A 416 9.14 -4.31 10.88
CA MET A 416 7.69 -4.15 11.06
C MET A 416 6.96 -5.36 10.50
N ALA A 417 5.80 -5.69 11.07
CA ALA A 417 4.93 -6.74 10.55
C ALA A 417 3.57 -6.17 10.11
N PHE A 418 2.95 -6.84 9.15
CA PHE A 418 1.58 -6.59 8.70
C PHE A 418 0.82 -7.90 8.64
N ILE A 419 -0.34 -7.89 9.27
CA ILE A 419 -1.33 -8.96 9.34
C ILE A 419 -2.70 -8.34 9.02
N HIS A 420 -3.72 -9.14 8.73
CA HIS A 420 -5.07 -8.60 8.56
C HIS A 420 -5.86 -8.73 9.86
N ILE A 421 -6.12 -9.97 10.31
CA ILE A 421 -6.86 -10.26 11.54
C ILE A 421 -5.97 -9.91 12.75
N PRO A 422 -6.48 -9.16 13.75
CA PRO A 422 -5.69 -8.75 14.91
C PRO A 422 -5.29 -9.95 15.78
N LEU A 423 -4.19 -9.78 16.53
CA LEU A 423 -3.77 -10.77 17.52
C LEU A 423 -4.66 -10.68 18.77
N PRO A 424 -4.82 -11.77 19.56
CA PRO A 424 -5.57 -11.74 20.81
C PRO A 424 -5.13 -10.62 21.78
N GLU A 425 -3.85 -10.27 21.76
CA GLU A 425 -3.24 -9.22 22.59
C GLU A 425 -3.84 -7.83 22.36
N TYR A 426 -4.45 -7.56 21.19
CA TYR A 426 -5.14 -6.29 20.92
C TYR A 426 -6.34 -6.05 21.84
N SER A 427 -6.89 -7.14 22.40
CA SER A 427 -8.05 -7.11 23.29
C SER A 427 -7.71 -7.02 24.78
N GLU A 428 -6.42 -7.01 25.14
CA GLU A 428 -5.98 -7.03 26.53
C GLU A 428 -6.38 -5.78 27.31
N LYS A 429 -6.58 -5.97 28.62
CA LYS A 429 -6.85 -4.86 29.54
C LYS A 429 -5.54 -4.22 30.00
N GLY A 430 -5.52 -2.91 30.12
CA GLY A 430 -4.35 -2.16 30.60
C GLY A 430 -3.33 -1.79 29.52
N LEU A 431 -3.67 -2.00 28.24
CA LEU A 431 -2.88 -1.50 27.11
C LEU A 431 -2.75 0.02 27.16
N VAL A 432 -1.55 0.52 26.84
CA VAL A 432 -1.32 1.95 26.62
C VAL A 432 -1.73 2.27 25.20
N THR A 433 -2.83 3.00 25.02
CA THR A 433 -3.38 3.33 23.70
C THR A 433 -3.00 4.75 23.25
N ALA A 434 -2.77 4.92 21.94
CA ALA A 434 -2.43 6.20 21.32
C ALA A 434 -2.82 6.23 19.84
N GLY A 435 -2.86 7.42 19.24
CA GLY A 435 -2.93 7.56 17.78
C GLY A 435 -4.21 7.07 17.11
N GLY A 436 -5.33 7.03 17.85
CA GLY A 436 -6.67 6.65 17.39
C GLY A 436 -7.62 6.34 18.55
N GLN A 437 -8.72 5.64 18.25
CA GLN A 437 -9.81 5.31 19.17
C GLN A 437 -10.19 3.83 19.05
N TRP A 438 -10.46 3.21 20.19
CA TRP A 438 -11.13 1.92 20.28
C TRP A 438 -12.64 2.15 20.19
N LYS A 439 -13.27 1.76 19.09
CA LYS A 439 -14.69 2.00 18.79
C LYS A 439 -15.54 0.74 18.63
N GLU A 440 -14.93 -0.38 18.27
CA GLU A 440 -15.61 -1.66 18.17
C GLU A 440 -14.90 -2.77 18.94
N GLY A 441 -15.60 -3.88 19.17
CA GLY A 441 -14.99 -5.06 19.80
C GLY A 441 -13.85 -5.59 18.94
N VAL A 442 -12.76 -6.01 19.58
CA VAL A 442 -11.64 -6.65 18.88
C VAL A 442 -12.05 -8.05 18.48
N THR A 443 -12.08 -8.34 17.18
CA THR A 443 -12.50 -9.65 16.66
C THR A 443 -11.28 -10.55 16.35
N ALA A 444 -10.40 -10.69 17.34
CA ALA A 444 -9.25 -11.59 17.25
C ALA A 444 -9.66 -13.08 17.36
N PRO A 445 -8.80 -14.01 16.90
CA PRO A 445 -9.02 -15.45 17.05
C PRO A 445 -9.15 -15.85 18.52
N THR A 446 -10.01 -16.83 18.80
CA THR A 446 -10.16 -17.37 20.17
C THR A 446 -8.93 -18.15 20.64
N PHE A 447 -8.16 -18.71 19.71
CA PHE A 447 -6.90 -19.39 19.99
C PHE A 447 -5.73 -18.41 19.91
N ASN A 448 -4.89 -18.38 20.94
CA ASN A 448 -3.65 -17.61 20.91
C ASN A 448 -2.49 -18.48 20.41
N SER A 449 -1.97 -18.14 19.22
CA SER A 449 -0.82 -18.82 18.62
C SER A 449 0.53 -18.38 19.17
N HIS A 450 0.54 -17.44 20.11
CA HIS A 450 1.75 -16.84 20.69
C HIS A 450 2.63 -16.13 19.65
N PHE A 451 2.02 -15.62 18.58
CA PHE A 451 2.77 -14.86 17.57
C PHE A 451 3.29 -13.53 18.11
N TYR A 452 2.58 -12.89 19.05
CA TYR A 452 3.09 -11.68 19.72
C TYR A 452 4.44 -11.93 20.37
N ASP A 453 4.63 -13.07 21.03
CA ASP A 453 5.89 -13.43 21.67
C ASP A 453 7.03 -13.54 20.65
N ALA A 454 6.76 -14.13 19.48
CA ALA A 454 7.72 -14.17 18.37
C ALA A 454 8.10 -12.77 17.87
N LEU A 455 7.14 -11.84 17.78
CA LEU A 455 7.41 -10.46 17.40
C LEU A 455 8.33 -9.75 18.41
N VAL A 456 8.12 -9.98 19.72
CA VAL A 456 8.97 -9.44 20.79
C VAL A 456 10.38 -10.02 20.72
N GLU A 457 10.50 -11.35 20.59
CA GLU A 457 11.78 -12.06 20.51
C GLU A 457 12.65 -11.56 19.34
N GLU A 458 12.03 -11.33 18.19
CA GLU A 458 12.73 -10.86 16.98
C GLU A 458 12.88 -9.34 16.90
N GLY A 459 12.36 -8.58 17.87
CA GLY A 459 12.58 -7.13 17.96
C GLY A 459 11.75 -6.30 16.99
N ILE A 460 10.58 -6.79 16.59
CA ILE A 460 9.65 -6.06 15.74
C ILE A 460 9.15 -4.81 16.47
N VAL A 461 9.22 -3.65 15.83
CA VAL A 461 8.88 -2.36 16.47
C VAL A 461 7.40 -2.02 16.36
N ALA A 462 6.72 -2.54 15.32
CA ALA A 462 5.30 -2.34 15.11
C ALA A 462 4.69 -3.48 14.28
N VAL A 463 3.46 -3.84 14.62
CA VAL A 463 2.61 -4.73 13.83
C VAL A 463 1.34 -3.98 13.44
N GLY A 464 1.04 -3.93 12.14
CA GLY A 464 -0.18 -3.34 11.59
C GLY A 464 -1.25 -4.39 11.33
N CYS A 465 -2.50 -4.10 11.68
CA CYS A 465 -3.68 -4.92 11.34
C CYS A 465 -4.82 -4.10 10.71
N GLY A 466 -5.82 -4.82 10.20
CA GLY A 466 -7.08 -4.29 9.67
C GLY A 466 -8.27 -4.89 10.42
N HIS A 467 -9.27 -5.37 9.67
CA HIS A 467 -10.35 -6.27 10.08
C HIS A 467 -11.41 -5.65 10.99
N ASP A 468 -11.00 -5.00 12.08
CA ASP A 468 -11.90 -4.24 12.96
C ASP A 468 -12.00 -2.79 12.45
N HIS A 469 -12.54 -2.65 11.25
CA HIS A 469 -12.87 -1.41 10.52
C HIS A 469 -12.73 -0.08 11.28
N VAL A 470 -13.53 0.15 12.32
CA VAL A 470 -13.62 1.46 13.00
C VAL A 470 -12.60 1.64 14.13
N ASN A 471 -11.89 0.57 14.50
CA ASN A 471 -10.71 0.68 15.35
C ASN A 471 -9.58 1.29 14.52
N ASP A 472 -9.00 2.38 15.02
CA ASP A 472 -7.87 3.06 14.40
C ASP A 472 -6.79 3.40 15.43
N TYR A 473 -6.82 2.80 16.63
CA TYR A 473 -5.82 3.02 17.66
C TYR A 473 -4.55 2.20 17.45
N CYS A 474 -3.46 2.68 18.07
CA CYS A 474 -2.29 1.87 18.39
C CYS A 474 -2.29 1.55 19.88
N ALA A 475 -1.80 0.36 20.25
CA ALA A 475 -1.68 -0.12 21.61
C ALA A 475 -0.29 -0.68 21.89
N LEU A 476 0.16 -0.51 23.13
CA LEU A 476 1.39 -1.10 23.64
C LEU A 476 1.10 -1.84 24.94
N ARG A 477 1.60 -3.09 25.06
CA ARG A 477 1.55 -3.82 26.32
C ARG A 477 2.55 -3.19 27.31
N PRO A 478 2.14 -2.84 28.53
CA PRO A 478 3.06 -2.37 29.56
C PRO A 478 4.17 -3.39 29.82
N GLN A 479 5.38 -2.93 30.17
CA GLN A 479 6.46 -3.82 30.60
C GLN A 479 6.02 -4.64 31.80
N ASP A 480 6.20 -5.96 31.74
CA ASP A 480 6.08 -6.83 32.91
C ASP A 480 7.25 -6.51 33.88
N PRO A 481 6.98 -6.04 35.11
CA PRO A 481 8.02 -5.79 36.11
C PRO A 481 8.84 -7.04 36.48
N GLN A 482 8.38 -8.25 36.13
CA GLN A 482 9.00 -9.54 36.48
C GLN A 482 9.68 -10.22 35.28
N GLY A 483 9.60 -9.67 34.07
CA GLY A 483 10.16 -10.26 32.85
C GLY A 483 11.68 -10.06 32.74
N GLU A 484 12.43 -11.15 32.62
CA GLU A 484 13.91 -11.20 32.67
C GLU A 484 14.66 -10.39 31.59
N ASN A 485 13.98 -9.71 30.65
CA ASN A 485 14.65 -9.05 29.51
C ASN A 485 14.28 -7.58 29.23
N GLY A 486 13.38 -6.94 29.98
CA GLY A 486 13.14 -5.48 29.88
C GLY A 486 12.83 -4.92 28.48
N LYS A 487 12.59 -5.74 27.45
CA LYS A 487 12.31 -5.30 26.08
C LYS A 487 10.83 -4.95 25.95
N LEU A 488 10.53 -3.76 25.47
CA LEU A 488 9.18 -3.39 25.04
C LEU A 488 8.81 -4.19 23.79
N GLY A 489 7.57 -4.67 23.73
CA GLY A 489 7.06 -5.33 22.53
C GLY A 489 6.65 -4.34 21.42
N PRO A 490 6.16 -4.85 20.28
CA PRO A 490 5.76 -4.01 19.16
C PRO A 490 4.56 -3.13 19.52
N TRP A 491 4.48 -1.96 18.88
CA TRP A 491 3.20 -1.25 18.79
C TRP A 491 2.21 -2.03 17.93
N MET A 492 1.04 -2.32 18.49
CA MET A 492 -0.07 -3.00 17.84
C MET A 492 -1.03 -1.95 17.26
N CYS A 493 -1.07 -1.77 15.95
CA CYS A 493 -1.73 -0.62 15.31
C CYS A 493 -2.77 -1.03 14.26
N TYR A 494 -4.01 -0.62 14.44
CA TYR A 494 -5.03 -0.71 13.41
C TYR A 494 -4.83 0.31 12.29
N ALA A 495 -5.10 -0.09 11.04
CA ALA A 495 -5.08 0.80 9.88
C ALA A 495 -6.22 1.83 9.87
N GLY A 496 -7.36 1.46 10.47
CA GLY A 496 -8.66 2.05 10.16
C GLY A 496 -9.21 1.56 8.82
N GLY A 497 -10.54 1.53 8.70
CA GLY A 497 -11.25 1.06 7.52
C GLY A 497 -11.36 2.13 6.45
N SER A 498 -10.81 1.83 5.27
CA SER A 498 -10.75 2.77 4.14
C SER A 498 -11.99 2.72 3.24
N GLY A 499 -12.63 1.56 3.16
CA GLY A 499 -13.71 1.26 2.22
C GLY A 499 -15.07 1.73 2.67
N PHE A 500 -15.82 2.38 1.77
CA PHE A 500 -17.24 2.67 1.96
C PHE A 500 -18.14 1.44 1.81
N GLY A 501 -17.62 0.35 1.23
CA GLY A 501 -18.27 -0.98 1.23
C GLY A 501 -18.09 -1.73 2.56
N GLY A 502 -17.15 -1.31 3.41
CA GLY A 502 -16.84 -1.93 4.70
C GLY A 502 -17.70 -1.39 5.84
N TYR A 503 -17.76 -2.12 6.94
CA TYR A 503 -18.61 -1.78 8.09
C TYR A 503 -18.13 -0.49 8.79
N ALA A 504 -19.07 0.30 9.31
CA ALA A 504 -18.76 1.53 10.05
C ALA A 504 -19.84 1.96 11.09
N GLY A 505 -20.80 1.08 11.39
CA GLY A 505 -22.02 1.35 12.16
C GLY A 505 -21.87 1.59 13.67
N TYR A 506 -20.71 2.07 14.13
CA TYR A 506 -20.39 2.26 15.55
C TYR A 506 -20.45 3.74 15.97
N GLY A 507 -21.61 4.36 15.78
CA GLY A 507 -21.84 5.78 16.12
C GLY A 507 -21.31 6.79 15.10
N GLY A 508 -21.07 6.33 13.86
CA GLY A 508 -20.53 7.14 12.77
C GLY A 508 -19.01 7.14 12.74
N PHE A 509 -18.45 6.77 11.59
CA PHE A 509 -17.01 6.70 11.35
C PHE A 509 -16.66 7.33 10.01
N HIS A 510 -15.76 8.32 10.05
CA HIS A 510 -15.10 8.79 8.84
C HIS A 510 -14.02 7.78 8.46
N ARG A 511 -14.00 7.36 7.21
CA ARG A 511 -13.00 6.41 6.69
C ARG A 511 -11.60 6.92 6.97
N ARG A 512 -10.71 6.00 7.34
CA ARG A 512 -9.35 6.28 7.78
C ARG A 512 -8.37 5.30 7.17
N THR A 513 -7.13 5.73 7.14
CA THR A 513 -5.96 4.96 6.74
C THR A 513 -4.82 5.30 7.70
N ARG A 514 -3.77 4.48 7.73
CA ARG A 514 -2.62 4.75 8.58
C ARG A 514 -1.37 5.04 7.76
N ILE A 515 -0.68 6.11 8.12
CA ILE A 515 0.63 6.45 7.55
C ILE A 515 1.71 6.24 8.59
N ARG A 516 2.81 5.61 8.18
CA ARG A 516 4.01 5.43 8.99
C ARG A 516 5.17 6.18 8.34
N ASP A 517 5.59 7.25 9.00
CA ASP A 517 6.79 7.99 8.63
C ASP A 517 8.01 7.37 9.32
N CYS A 518 8.78 6.59 8.55
CA CYS A 518 10.03 6.02 9.03
C CYS A 518 11.15 7.04 8.82
N LEU A 519 11.59 7.67 9.92
CA LEU A 519 12.67 8.66 9.92
C LEU A 519 14.01 7.96 10.14
N TYR A 520 14.71 7.69 9.03
CA TYR A 520 16.13 7.37 9.04
C TYR A 520 16.87 8.70 9.11
N ALA A 521 16.84 9.32 10.29
CA ALA A 521 17.92 10.23 10.63
C ALA A 521 19.19 9.46 10.32
N ALA A 522 20.03 9.98 9.42
CA ALA A 522 21.43 9.60 9.39
C ALA A 522 21.91 9.78 10.83
N SER A 523 21.95 8.71 11.63
CA SER A 523 22.32 8.77 13.05
C SER A 523 23.81 9.10 13.23
N GLY A 524 24.47 9.55 12.17
CA GLY A 524 25.76 10.21 12.15
C GLY A 524 25.72 11.73 11.95
N GLN A 525 24.55 12.41 11.98
CA GLN A 525 24.52 13.88 11.85
C GLN A 525 24.57 14.64 13.18
N HIS A 526 24.38 13.99 14.33
CA HIS A 526 24.36 14.69 15.63
C HIS A 526 25.30 14.02 16.63
N TYR A 527 26.17 14.83 17.24
CA TYR A 527 27.03 14.46 18.36
C TYR A 527 26.39 14.98 19.65
N VAL A 528 25.99 14.08 20.55
CA VAL A 528 25.25 14.42 21.78
C VAL A 528 26.21 14.80 22.90
N LEU A 529 25.97 15.94 23.54
CA LEU A 529 26.81 16.43 24.64
C LEU A 529 26.06 16.38 25.96
N ALA A 530 26.52 15.53 26.88
CA ALA A 530 26.02 15.45 28.25
C ALA A 530 26.66 16.57 29.08
N GLY A 531 25.90 17.66 29.29
CA GLY A 531 26.32 18.78 30.13
C GLY A 531 26.18 18.48 31.62
N ALA A 532 27.25 18.60 32.40
CA ALA A 532 27.20 18.41 33.85
C ALA A 532 28.05 19.46 34.60
N ARG A 533 27.61 19.86 35.80
CA ARG A 533 28.41 20.72 36.69
C ARG A 533 29.71 20.04 37.14
N ASP A 534 29.61 18.74 37.37
CA ASP A 534 30.70 17.84 37.74
C ASP A 534 31.05 16.96 36.53
N LYS A 535 32.28 17.08 36.05
CA LYS A 535 32.76 16.37 34.87
C LYS A 535 32.79 14.85 35.06
N ILE A 536 33.09 14.37 36.27
CA ILE A 536 33.19 12.93 36.58
C ILE A 536 31.79 12.31 36.54
N LYS A 537 30.80 12.99 37.13
CA LYS A 537 29.40 12.53 37.05
C LYS A 537 28.85 12.58 35.63
N GLY A 538 29.21 13.61 34.86
CA GLY A 538 28.87 13.70 33.44
C GLY A 538 29.45 12.56 32.63
N GLN A 539 30.72 12.18 32.89
CA GLN A 539 31.34 11.04 32.23
C GLN A 539 30.69 9.71 32.65
N GLY A 540 30.35 9.53 33.93
CA GLY A 540 29.65 8.33 34.39
C GLY A 540 28.28 8.12 33.73
N LEU A 541 27.53 9.19 33.45
CA LEU A 541 26.29 9.13 32.66
C LEU A 541 26.57 8.70 31.21
N VAL A 542 27.60 9.26 30.58
CA VAL A 542 28.00 8.88 29.21
C VAL A 542 28.39 7.40 29.16
N ASP A 543 29.16 6.93 30.13
CA ASP A 543 29.60 5.53 30.21
C ASP A 543 28.39 4.57 30.41
N SER A 544 27.39 4.97 31.21
CA SER A 544 26.12 4.23 31.35
C SER A 544 25.36 4.14 30.02
N LEU A 545 25.19 5.27 29.34
CA LEU A 545 24.49 5.32 28.05
C LEU A 545 25.22 4.51 26.98
N VAL A 546 26.56 4.50 27.00
CA VAL A 546 27.36 3.63 26.12
C VAL A 546 27.14 2.16 26.46
N SER A 547 27.04 1.80 27.74
CA SER A 547 26.71 0.43 28.16
C SER A 547 25.28 0.00 27.79
N GLU A 548 24.36 0.95 27.64
CA GLU A 548 22.98 0.77 27.18
C GLU A 548 22.84 0.77 25.64
N GLY A 549 23.95 0.88 24.90
CA GLY A 549 23.99 0.72 23.44
C GLY A 549 24.20 2.00 22.64
N VAL A 550 24.46 3.15 23.28
CA VAL A 550 24.82 4.40 22.57
C VAL A 550 26.28 4.33 22.07
N ARG A 551 26.53 4.70 20.81
CA ARG A 551 27.89 4.67 20.24
C ARG A 551 28.79 5.72 20.90
N SER A 552 29.95 5.31 21.40
CA SER A 552 30.89 6.19 22.11
C SER A 552 31.43 7.33 21.25
N GLU A 553 31.45 7.18 19.92
CA GLU A 553 31.80 8.23 18.96
C GLU A 553 30.70 9.26 18.71
N SER A 554 29.48 9.04 19.24
CA SER A 554 28.30 9.90 19.02
C SER A 554 27.83 10.65 20.28
N ILE A 555 28.52 10.45 21.40
CA ILE A 555 28.17 11.06 22.69
C ILE A 555 29.42 11.45 23.48
N GLY A 556 29.38 12.55 24.25
CA GLY A 556 30.49 12.96 25.10
C GLY A 556 30.07 13.88 26.25
N ALA A 557 30.85 13.90 27.33
CA ALA A 557 30.58 14.76 28.47
C ALA A 557 31.20 16.15 28.29
N ILE A 558 30.48 17.20 28.69
CA ILE A 558 31.01 18.56 28.79
C ILE A 558 30.71 19.15 30.16
N GLN A 559 31.72 19.77 30.77
CA GLN A 559 31.50 20.49 32.02
C GLN A 559 30.82 21.82 31.73
N ILE A 560 29.63 22.02 32.28
CA ILE A 560 28.91 23.29 32.19
C ILE A 560 28.16 23.57 33.49
N ASN A 561 28.45 24.73 34.08
CA ASN A 561 27.69 25.33 35.16
C ASN A 561 27.05 26.61 34.64
N VAL A 562 25.73 26.59 34.51
CA VAL A 562 24.94 27.72 33.97
C VAL A 562 24.94 28.94 34.87
N ASP A 563 25.37 28.81 36.13
CA ASP A 563 25.51 29.91 37.09
C ASP A 563 26.90 30.57 37.04
N SER A 564 27.80 30.10 36.16
CA SER A 564 29.18 30.58 36.06
C SER A 564 29.49 31.03 34.62
N ALA A 565 29.67 32.34 34.44
CA ALA A 565 30.05 32.93 33.16
C ALA A 565 31.34 32.31 32.59
N ASP A 566 32.32 32.02 33.46
CA ASP A 566 33.57 31.37 33.06
C ASP A 566 33.37 29.93 32.60
N SER A 567 32.49 29.17 33.27
CA SER A 567 32.14 27.81 32.86
C SER A 567 31.43 27.79 31.51
N ILE A 568 30.50 28.72 31.28
CA ILE A 568 29.79 28.86 30.01
C ILE A 568 30.75 29.25 28.87
N SER A 569 31.63 30.23 29.12
CA SER A 569 32.64 30.67 28.15
C SER A 569 33.63 29.56 27.79
N THR A 570 34.06 28.79 28.79
CA THR A 570 34.94 27.63 28.60
C THR A 570 34.26 26.53 27.80
N ALA A 571 33.01 26.18 28.14
CA ALA A 571 32.23 25.20 27.40
C ALA A 571 32.02 25.65 25.94
N ALA A 572 31.65 26.91 25.73
CA ALA A 572 31.46 27.48 24.39
C ALA A 572 32.72 27.39 23.52
N LYS A 573 33.90 27.75 24.06
CA LYS A 573 35.18 27.62 23.34
C LYS A 573 35.51 26.17 22.98
N VAL A 574 35.23 25.22 23.88
CA VAL A 574 35.43 23.79 23.61
C VAL A 574 34.50 23.30 22.51
N LEU A 575 33.24 23.74 22.52
CA LEU A 575 32.25 23.36 21.50
C LEU A 575 32.54 23.98 20.15
N GLU A 576 32.94 25.26 20.11
CA GLU A 576 33.36 25.96 18.91
C GLU A 576 34.61 25.30 18.30
N GLY A 577 35.61 24.99 19.13
CA GLY A 577 36.85 24.34 18.67
C GLY A 577 36.65 22.90 18.17
N LYS A 578 35.70 22.15 18.74
CA LYS A 578 35.45 20.75 18.35
C LYS A 578 34.39 20.56 17.27
N PHE A 579 33.35 21.37 17.27
CA PHE A 579 32.15 21.14 16.46
C PHE A 579 31.73 22.35 15.62
N GLY A 580 32.43 23.49 15.73
CA GLY A 580 32.17 24.72 14.99
C GLY A 580 30.95 25.51 15.49
N ARG A 581 29.78 24.86 15.71
CA ARG A 581 28.55 25.50 16.21
C ARG A 581 27.61 24.51 16.91
N LEU A 582 26.80 25.01 17.84
CA LEU A 582 25.68 24.27 18.47
C LEU A 582 24.35 24.61 17.75
N ASP A 583 23.43 23.67 17.55
CA ASP A 583 22.20 23.87 16.75
C ASP A 583 21.28 25.01 17.21
N TYR A 584 21.32 25.39 18.50
CA TYR A 584 20.67 26.60 19.01
C TYR A 584 21.17 27.87 18.31
N ALA A 585 22.47 27.93 18.03
CA ALA A 585 23.10 29.06 17.37
C ALA A 585 22.59 29.21 15.94
N GLY A 586 22.30 28.15 15.19
CA GLY A 586 21.81 28.26 13.81
C GLY A 586 20.48 29.01 13.72
N ILE A 587 19.53 28.67 14.59
CA ILE A 587 18.20 29.29 14.63
C ILE A 587 18.30 30.72 15.16
N TYR A 588 19.08 30.98 16.21
CA TYR A 588 19.28 32.34 16.73
C TYR A 588 20.11 33.23 15.80
N ASN A 589 21.12 32.68 15.12
CA ASN A 589 21.90 33.38 14.11
C ASN A 589 21.01 33.82 12.96
N THR A 590 20.10 32.95 12.50
CA THR A 590 19.20 33.28 11.39
C THR A 590 18.09 34.23 11.83
N ASN A 591 17.38 33.90 12.92
CA ASN A 591 16.18 34.63 13.32
C ASN A 591 16.50 35.93 14.09
N VAL A 592 17.55 35.97 14.89
CA VAL A 592 17.83 37.10 15.80
C VAL A 592 19.01 37.92 15.28
N LEU A 593 20.20 37.33 15.21
CA LEU A 593 21.41 38.08 14.87
C LEU A 593 21.42 38.54 13.42
N GLY A 594 21.02 37.68 12.47
CA GLY A 594 20.91 38.02 11.06
C GLY A 594 19.94 39.17 10.82
N ALA A 595 18.81 39.18 11.53
CA ALA A 595 17.85 40.28 11.47
C ALA A 595 18.41 41.59 12.09
N ALA A 596 19.11 41.50 13.23
CA ALA A 596 19.74 42.65 13.87
C ALA A 596 20.83 43.27 12.99
N VAL A 597 21.80 42.46 12.56
CA VAL A 597 22.94 42.89 11.75
C VAL A 597 22.48 43.44 10.39
N THR A 598 21.51 42.80 9.74
CA THR A 598 20.93 43.32 8.49
C THR A 598 20.28 44.67 8.73
N THR A 599 19.55 44.84 9.83
CA THR A 599 18.93 46.13 10.14
C THR A 599 20.01 47.20 10.32
N GLU A 600 21.00 46.96 11.17
CA GLU A 600 22.11 47.89 11.45
C GLU A 600 22.88 48.29 10.19
N ALA A 601 23.24 47.32 9.36
CA ALA A 601 24.01 47.55 8.14
C ALA A 601 23.29 48.49 7.17
N PHE A 602 21.95 48.41 7.09
CA PHE A 602 21.15 49.22 6.18
C PHE A 602 20.63 50.53 6.80
N LEU A 603 20.81 50.77 8.10
CA LEU A 603 20.35 52.01 8.76
C LEU A 603 20.90 53.28 8.12
N SER A 604 22.17 53.29 7.75
CA SER A 604 22.82 54.45 7.12
C SER A 604 22.16 54.83 5.79
N LEU A 605 21.67 53.84 5.04
CA LEU A 605 20.96 54.06 3.78
C LEU A 605 19.51 54.50 4.04
N LEU A 606 18.82 53.85 4.98
CA LEU A 606 17.45 54.21 5.34
C LEU A 606 17.34 55.64 5.89
N ARG A 607 18.35 56.11 6.64
CA ARG A 607 18.42 57.49 7.16
C ARG A 607 18.42 58.54 6.05
N LYS A 608 18.91 58.20 4.85
CA LYS A 608 18.91 59.08 3.66
C LYS A 608 17.56 59.17 2.96
N SER A 609 16.59 58.34 3.35
CA SER A 609 15.24 58.37 2.77
C SER A 609 14.54 59.69 3.10
N THR A 610 14.23 60.48 2.07
CA THR A 610 13.47 61.74 2.17
C THR A 610 11.97 61.55 1.91
N ARG A 611 11.54 60.34 1.53
CA ARG A 611 10.14 60.01 1.29
C ARG A 611 9.36 60.07 2.61
N PRO A 612 8.25 60.82 2.70
CA PRO A 612 7.38 60.79 3.86
C PRO A 612 6.93 59.35 4.19
N GLY A 613 7.16 58.90 5.42
CA GLY A 613 6.91 57.51 5.83
C GLY A 613 7.84 56.46 5.21
N GLY A 614 8.94 56.86 4.58
CA GLY A 614 9.91 55.98 3.92
C GLY A 614 10.95 55.36 4.85
N LYS A 615 10.95 55.71 6.13
CA LYS A 615 11.85 55.15 7.16
C LYS A 615 11.12 54.05 7.93
N LYS A 616 10.93 52.89 7.29
CA LYS A 616 10.22 51.74 7.86
C LYS A 616 11.12 50.52 7.93
N ILE A 617 11.09 49.83 9.07
CA ILE A 617 11.80 48.56 9.28
C ILE A 617 10.76 47.53 9.68
N LEU A 618 10.70 46.42 8.96
CA LEU A 618 9.68 45.39 9.17
C LEU A 618 10.31 44.08 9.61
N PHE A 619 9.95 43.62 10.80
CA PHE A 619 10.39 42.35 11.36
C PHE A 619 9.27 41.32 11.24
N VAL A 620 9.46 40.28 10.42
CA VAL A 620 8.50 39.16 10.27
C VAL A 620 8.65 38.15 11.41
N SER A 621 7.82 38.25 12.44
CA SER A 621 7.82 37.34 13.61
C SER A 621 6.73 36.27 13.50
N SER A 622 6.39 35.62 14.61
CA SER A 622 5.42 34.54 14.71
C SER A 622 4.48 34.76 15.90
N GLY A 623 3.20 34.38 15.78
CA GLY A 623 2.24 34.42 16.88
C GLY A 623 2.67 33.55 18.06
N THR A 624 3.45 32.50 17.77
CA THR A 624 4.03 31.61 18.77
C THR A 624 5.09 32.27 19.66
N SER A 625 5.56 33.49 19.34
CA SER A 625 6.50 34.25 20.17
C SER A 625 5.86 34.96 21.38
N SER A 626 4.53 34.95 21.45
CA SER A 626 3.76 35.57 22.53
C SER A 626 3.91 34.79 23.84
N LEU A 627 4.43 35.46 24.87
CA LEU A 627 4.54 34.88 26.22
C LEU A 627 3.16 34.66 26.85
N SER A 628 2.19 35.55 26.60
CA SER A 628 0.83 35.38 27.11
C SER A 628 0.15 34.17 26.50
N THR A 629 0.32 33.94 25.19
CA THR A 629 -0.19 32.75 24.52
C THR A 629 0.55 31.49 24.94
N ALA A 630 1.86 31.58 25.21
CA ALA A 630 2.68 30.44 25.61
C ALA A 630 2.35 29.91 27.02
N LEU A 631 1.89 30.79 27.91
CA LEU A 631 1.62 30.50 29.32
C LEU A 631 0.11 30.33 29.63
N ALA A 632 -0.76 30.47 28.64
CA ALA A 632 -2.19 30.23 28.81
C ALA A 632 -2.46 28.74 29.07
N LEU A 633 -3.30 28.45 30.07
CA LEU A 633 -3.64 27.08 30.50
C LEU A 633 -4.33 26.26 29.39
N ASP A 634 -5.01 26.93 28.48
CA ASP A 634 -5.76 26.39 27.35
C ASP A 634 -5.04 26.59 26.01
N SER A 635 -3.75 26.94 26.03
CA SER A 635 -2.97 27.16 24.82
C SER A 635 -2.88 25.89 23.97
N VAL A 636 -3.32 25.97 22.72
CA VAL A 636 -3.11 24.91 21.71
C VAL A 636 -1.63 24.78 21.30
N ILE A 637 -0.78 25.75 21.66
CA ILE A 637 0.68 25.72 21.45
C ILE A 637 1.38 26.19 22.75
N PRO A 638 1.40 25.36 23.81
CA PRO A 638 1.99 25.68 25.12
C PRO A 638 3.52 25.81 25.06
N ALA A 639 4.14 26.53 26.00
CA ALA A 639 5.56 26.94 25.96
C ALA A 639 6.59 25.84 25.60
N HIS A 640 6.32 24.58 25.96
CA HIS A 640 7.20 23.44 25.69
C HIS A 640 7.18 22.96 24.22
N MET A 641 6.22 23.39 23.40
CA MET A 641 6.16 23.11 21.97
C MET A 641 7.11 24.04 21.19
N HIS A 642 8.04 23.48 20.42
CA HIS A 642 9.06 24.21 19.63
C HIS A 642 9.86 25.27 20.42
N PRO A 643 10.47 24.92 21.57
CA PRO A 643 10.99 25.90 22.53
C PRO A 643 12.07 26.80 21.93
N ILE A 644 12.97 26.25 21.10
CA ILE A 644 14.08 26.97 20.45
C ILE A 644 13.59 27.97 19.40
N TYR A 645 12.63 27.56 18.57
CA TYR A 645 12.06 28.43 17.54
C TYR A 645 11.32 29.60 18.20
N ARG A 646 10.48 29.30 19.19
CA ARG A 646 9.72 30.31 19.92
C ARG A 646 10.62 31.29 20.65
N SER A 647 11.60 30.79 21.39
CA SER A 647 12.55 31.64 22.12
C SER A 647 13.33 32.54 21.17
N SER A 648 13.71 32.06 19.97
CA SER A 648 14.37 32.89 18.96
C SER A 648 13.45 33.98 18.40
N LYS A 649 12.15 33.70 18.17
CA LYS A 649 11.21 34.73 17.71
C LYS A 649 10.87 35.73 18.81
N THR A 650 10.77 35.30 20.07
CA THR A 650 10.61 36.19 21.22
C THR A 650 11.83 37.10 21.38
N ALA A 651 13.05 36.56 21.26
CA ALA A 651 14.28 37.36 21.28
C ALA A 651 14.33 38.38 20.12
N LYS A 652 13.90 37.99 18.92
CA LYS A 652 13.78 38.91 17.78
C LYS A 652 12.79 40.06 18.04
N ASN A 653 11.69 39.80 18.73
CA ASN A 653 10.73 40.85 19.10
C ASN A 653 11.39 41.90 20.01
N MET A 654 12.26 41.46 20.93
CA MET A 654 13.00 42.37 21.80
C MET A 654 14.04 43.20 21.02
N VAL A 655 14.73 42.60 20.04
CA VAL A 655 15.62 43.33 19.12
C VAL A 655 14.85 44.41 18.35
N MET A 656 13.69 44.07 17.80
CA MET A 656 12.82 45.03 17.11
C MET A 656 12.41 46.17 18.03
N ALA A 657 12.01 45.86 19.27
CA ALA A 657 11.64 46.87 20.27
C ALA A 657 12.81 47.82 20.57
N GLY A 658 14.04 47.29 20.62
CA GLY A 658 15.26 48.10 20.73
C GLY A 658 15.43 49.09 19.57
N PHE A 659 15.25 48.65 18.31
CA PHE A 659 15.29 49.58 17.16
C PHE A 659 14.13 50.57 17.16
N ALA A 660 12.94 50.14 17.57
CA ALA A 660 11.75 50.98 17.64
C ALA A 660 11.94 52.15 18.60
N THR A 661 12.56 51.91 19.76
CA THR A 661 12.85 52.95 20.75
C THR A 661 14.06 53.79 20.35
N LEU A 662 15.14 53.17 19.88
CA LEU A 662 16.37 53.86 19.50
C LEU A 662 16.17 54.84 18.35
N LEU A 663 15.36 54.48 17.35
CA LEU A 663 15.22 55.26 16.10
C LEU A 663 13.97 56.14 16.07
N LYS A 664 13.19 56.17 17.16
CA LYS A 664 11.91 56.87 17.25
C LYS A 664 12.04 58.36 16.90
N ASP A 665 13.02 59.03 17.51
CA ASP A 665 13.23 60.47 17.35
C ASP A 665 13.79 60.83 15.96
N GLU A 666 14.31 59.84 15.22
CA GLU A 666 14.75 59.99 13.83
C GLU A 666 13.60 59.82 12.81
N GLY A 667 12.36 59.60 13.30
CA GLY A 667 11.16 59.41 12.49
C GLY A 667 11.04 58.02 11.87
N PHE A 668 11.75 57.01 12.40
CA PHE A 668 11.60 55.62 11.95
C PHE A 668 10.39 54.95 12.58
N MET A 669 9.77 54.07 11.81
CA MET A 669 8.74 53.16 12.28
C MET A 669 9.23 51.72 12.14
N ALA A 670 9.53 51.08 13.26
CA ALA A 670 9.79 49.65 13.31
C ALA A 670 8.48 48.91 13.60
N VAL A 671 8.10 47.99 12.71
CA VAL A 671 6.85 47.22 12.80
C VAL A 671 7.16 45.75 12.88
N LEU A 672 6.47 45.06 13.77
CA LEU A 672 6.48 43.62 13.85
C LEU A 672 5.23 43.07 13.16
N VAL A 673 5.44 42.15 12.22
CA VAL A 673 4.34 41.45 11.55
C VAL A 673 4.38 40.00 11.99
N SER A 674 3.31 39.55 12.62
CA SER A 674 3.10 38.15 12.96
C SER A 674 2.28 37.49 11.85
N VAL A 675 2.79 36.41 11.25
CA VAL A 675 1.97 35.56 10.39
C VAL A 675 1.13 34.67 11.30
N ALA A 676 -0.20 34.88 11.34
CA ALA A 676 -1.09 34.01 12.08
C ALA A 676 -1.19 32.67 11.36
N GLN A 677 -0.94 31.56 12.08
CA GLN A 677 -1.46 30.26 11.68
C GLN A 677 -2.94 30.30 12.05
N THR A 678 -3.82 30.39 11.05
CA THR A 678 -5.24 30.05 11.17
C THR A 678 -5.40 28.55 11.38
#